data_AF-A0A6G0W1A9-F1
#
_entry.id   AF-A0A6G0W1A9-F1
#
_cell.length_a   1.000
_cell.length_b   1.000
_cell.length_c   1.000
_cell.angle_alpha   90.00
_cell.angle_beta   90.00
_cell.angle_gamma   90.00
#
_symmetry.space_group_name_H-M   'P 1'
#
loop_
_entity.id
_entity.type
_entity.pdbx_description
1 polymer ?
#
loop_
_entity_poly.entity_id
_entity_poly.type
_entity_poly.pdbx_seq_one_letter_code
_entity_poly.pdbx_strand_id
1 'polypeptide(L)'
;NAFQSTTSSISTDTNIHGKWNYSLTDDDISLATPLDTGYQNTLLEMTYHLQPSSSSPINKEVNVSSSLFSTVLNISPINKSEILSIKDQSQYEEYPNLCTSDSPAKNNIEEIEVCGRRIVNIFNLFEEIKNIDNHEPFDCSFKNMIVIGEKRIGFKSIFTFKCSMCQIKKTVGTENNVFMPINTSAVIGVLNIGCGYSQLQEVMSAMEVPTIHIKTYQAEHDRICKGYEETALETMREAAKVEAELAIAEGEVDVDGTPLVAVVADGSWCKRSYRTMYNSPSGMAALVGYRTRKVLFMGVKNKFCATCARTKTEDKVKNHQCFKNWKSSDGSSAMEAAVVVEGFKESERMYGIRYHKLIGDGDSSVYKQILDARPYKNLTIEKIECKNHLLRNFCKKLKEITTKKEAGILEHRKLLQKNILRLRKGIVSAIKYRRQNKNTENDLRSDILNSIDHVFGQHDKCASYFCDKVEDVNYLEKIKSTDSNFYSNIMQPVRYLARNSRSLLQNVDSNVVESLNGIIAKLIGGKRINFAMSRSYQGRVAAATVMKNTKRPLYKLHKTLLQYSLRKKWPSSKLEIQRQNKQMRQNELRSKTYRTKLKFQSDYFDPSYGEKSQKPDMTTEQFDDEKKNIFQLLKEMAANRDVIEKETVGQSASSKWLEYRRHLITASNFGRIICLRADTGCESVVKSLLYSSNVDCKAMEYGREHEQEAKLQLETVLGVSISECGLFIDTKNHFLGATPDGLIGNDTLVEIKCPISAANITPEEGIRQRKITLWKKNKVKDIIEINTHHKYYYQIQGQLHVTGRTFGIIAYWTKKGIKYETIKKDDQFWENNMFPKLQTFFSNCLLPELVDPRHSRSMPIRNPNYILEAKQKKEKKMLKL
;
A
#
# COMPACT_ATOMS: atom_id res chain seq x y z
N ASN A 1 -1.18 -47.55 33.72
CA ASN A 1 0.25 -47.73 34.03
C ASN A 1 0.99 -46.41 33.96
N ALA A 2 1.38 -45.92 35.13
CA ALA A 2 2.45 -44.96 35.45
C ALA A 2 2.43 -43.57 34.76
N PHE A 3 2.13 -42.49 35.52
CA PHE A 3 3.10 -41.51 36.09
C PHE A 3 3.76 -40.65 34.98
N GLN A 4 3.75 -39.31 34.96
CA GLN A 4 3.87 -38.34 36.04
C GLN A 4 3.42 -36.95 35.55
N SER A 5 2.91 -36.19 36.52
CA SER A 5 2.74 -34.75 36.55
C SER A 5 3.94 -33.95 36.02
N THR A 6 3.69 -33.01 35.11
CA THR A 6 4.40 -31.72 35.06
C THR A 6 3.40 -30.62 34.67
N THR A 7 2.59 -30.23 35.65
CA THR A 7 2.02 -28.88 35.70
C THR A 7 3.17 -27.89 35.81
N SER A 8 3.65 -27.37 34.69
CA SER A 8 4.35 -26.09 34.69
C SER A 8 3.28 -25.00 34.69
N SER A 9 2.96 -24.54 35.89
CA SER A 9 2.35 -23.25 36.13
C SER A 9 3.16 -22.19 35.38
N ILE A 10 2.67 -21.73 34.22
CA ILE A 10 3.13 -20.47 33.65
C ILE A 10 2.63 -19.41 34.62
N SER A 11 3.56 -18.92 35.44
CA SER A 11 3.34 -17.87 36.43
C SER A 11 2.65 -16.67 35.78
N THR A 12 1.41 -16.43 36.21
CA THR A 12 0.84 -15.10 36.27
C THR A 12 1.73 -14.20 37.13
N ASP A 13 1.92 -12.97 36.68
CA ASP A 13 2.32 -11.80 37.47
C ASP A 13 3.65 -11.86 38.23
N THR A 14 4.71 -11.39 37.56
CA THR A 14 5.57 -10.40 38.19
C THR A 14 5.56 -9.14 37.33
N ASN A 15 4.78 -8.20 37.83
CA ASN A 15 4.72 -6.80 37.43
C ASN A 15 6.11 -6.19 37.66
N ILE A 16 6.87 -5.91 36.59
CA ILE A 16 8.17 -5.25 36.71
C ILE A 16 8.20 -4.03 35.75
N HIS A 17 7.90 -2.87 36.35
CA HIS A 17 8.09 -1.46 35.95
C HIS A 17 7.05 -0.74 35.07
N GLY A 18 6.32 0.20 35.74
CA GLY A 18 5.51 1.30 35.17
C GLY A 18 4.12 1.45 35.82
N LYS A 19 3.67 2.68 36.16
CA LYS A 19 2.42 3.02 36.88
C LYS A 19 1.09 2.56 36.26
N TRP A 20 1.09 1.96 35.07
CA TRP A 20 -0.14 1.72 34.31
C TRP A 20 -0.33 0.26 33.90
N ASN A 21 -1.09 -0.47 34.72
CA ASN A 21 -1.78 -1.68 34.32
C ASN A 21 -2.97 -1.29 33.42
N TYR A 22 -2.91 -1.69 32.15
CA TYR A 22 -4.09 -1.71 31.28
C TYR A 22 -4.09 -2.95 30.38
N SER A 23 -5.26 -3.57 30.30
CA SER A 23 -5.65 -4.67 29.42
C SER A 23 -5.77 -4.18 27.98
N LEU A 24 -5.14 -4.87 27.04
CA LEU A 24 -5.22 -4.59 25.60
C LEU A 24 -6.69 -4.52 25.14
N THR A 25 -7.03 -3.57 24.26
CA THR A 25 -8.29 -3.65 23.52
C THR A 25 -8.14 -4.62 22.34
N ASP A 26 -9.23 -5.21 21.88
CA ASP A 26 -9.23 -6.19 20.79
C ASP A 26 -8.62 -5.64 19.48
N ASP A 27 -8.73 -4.32 19.27
CA ASP A 27 -8.14 -3.63 18.13
C ASP A 27 -6.60 -3.62 18.19
N ASP A 28 -6.00 -3.52 19.38
CA ASP A 28 -4.55 -3.54 19.57
C ASP A 28 -3.93 -4.92 19.31
N ILE A 29 -4.67 -5.99 19.61
CA ILE A 29 -4.27 -7.40 19.35
C ILE A 29 -4.40 -7.73 17.86
N SER A 30 -5.45 -7.24 17.19
CA SER A 30 -5.70 -7.51 15.76
C SER A 30 -4.58 -7.01 14.82
N LEU A 31 -3.88 -5.95 15.23
CA LEU A 31 -2.83 -5.27 14.48
C LEU A 31 -1.44 -5.95 14.59
N ALA A 32 -1.28 -6.96 15.45
CA ALA A 32 -0.01 -7.66 15.66
C ALA A 32 0.20 -8.88 14.74
N THR A 33 -0.81 -9.25 13.93
CA THR A 33 -0.84 -10.44 13.08
C THR A 33 -0.46 -10.16 11.62
N PRO A 34 0.45 -10.95 11.00
CA PRO A 34 0.70 -10.89 9.55
C PRO A 34 -0.57 -11.21 8.74
N LEU A 35 -0.71 -10.54 7.59
CA LEU A 35 -1.71 -10.80 6.56
C LEU A 35 -1.47 -12.16 5.90
N ASP A 36 -1.88 -13.22 6.59
CA ASP A 36 -2.32 -14.46 5.95
C ASP A 36 -3.68 -14.93 6.48
N THR A 37 -4.39 -14.07 7.20
CA THR A 37 -5.76 -14.32 7.64
C THR A 37 -6.67 -13.20 7.15
N GLY A 38 -7.26 -13.43 5.97
CA GLY A 38 -8.28 -12.56 5.42
C GLY A 38 -9.57 -12.60 6.25
N TYR A 39 -10.22 -11.42 6.26
CA TYR A 39 -11.66 -11.23 6.45
C TYR A 39 -12.29 -11.76 7.74
N GLN A 40 -12.36 -10.88 8.73
CA GLN A 40 -13.60 -10.41 9.37
C GLN A 40 -13.18 -9.58 10.58
N ASN A 41 -13.11 -8.25 10.42
CA ASN A 41 -13.07 -7.26 11.50
C ASN A 41 -13.26 -5.88 10.88
N THR A 42 -14.52 -5.51 10.60
CA THR A 42 -14.95 -4.11 10.38
C THR A 42 -16.46 -4.06 10.59
N LEU A 43 -16.91 -4.26 11.82
CA LEU A 43 -18.29 -3.98 12.26
C LEU A 43 -18.38 -3.64 13.76
N LEU A 44 -17.25 -3.61 14.48
CA LEU A 44 -17.21 -3.50 15.94
C LEU A 44 -17.13 -2.04 16.45
N GLU A 45 -16.62 -1.09 15.68
CA GLU A 45 -16.40 0.29 16.16
C GLU A 45 -17.56 1.27 15.90
N MET A 46 -18.71 0.82 15.38
CA MET A 46 -19.83 1.71 15.04
C MET A 46 -20.73 2.09 16.23
N THR A 47 -20.49 1.64 17.45
CA THR A 47 -21.51 1.71 18.51
C THR A 47 -21.11 2.26 19.87
N TYR A 48 -19.85 2.63 20.15
CA TYR A 48 -19.46 3.00 21.52
C TYR A 48 -19.30 4.50 21.87
N HIS A 49 -19.57 5.44 20.97
CA HIS A 49 -19.58 6.88 21.35
C HIS A 49 -20.72 7.66 20.67
N LEU A 50 -21.96 7.35 21.04
CA LEU A 50 -23.12 8.20 20.78
C LEU A 50 -24.02 8.20 22.03
N GLN A 51 -23.58 8.87 23.10
CA GLN A 51 -24.48 9.39 24.11
C GLN A 51 -24.37 10.92 24.09
N PRO A 52 -25.37 11.64 23.56
CA PRO A 52 -25.60 13.02 23.97
C PRO A 52 -26.26 12.98 25.35
N SER A 53 -25.66 13.69 26.30
CA SER A 53 -26.29 14.05 27.56
C SER A 53 -27.63 14.74 27.29
N SER A 54 -28.64 14.33 28.05
CA SER A 54 -30.00 14.83 28.07
C SER A 54 -30.08 16.34 28.35
N SER A 55 -30.73 17.10 27.47
CA SER A 55 -31.64 18.20 27.83
C SER A 55 -32.52 18.60 26.63
N SER A 56 -33.72 19.07 26.96
CA SER A 56 -34.99 19.13 26.21
C SER A 56 -35.03 20.02 24.93
N PRO A 57 -36.08 19.88 24.08
CA PRO A 57 -36.10 20.42 22.72
C PRO A 57 -36.68 21.84 22.67
N ILE A 58 -36.06 22.73 21.87
CA ILE A 58 -36.71 23.97 21.42
C ILE A 58 -36.69 23.97 19.89
N ASN A 59 -37.84 23.63 19.31
CA ASN A 59 -38.16 23.92 17.92
C ASN A 59 -38.34 25.43 17.78
N LYS A 60 -37.52 26.09 16.95
CA LYS A 60 -37.92 27.32 16.25
C LYS A 60 -37.47 27.19 14.79
N GLU A 61 -38.46 26.90 13.94
CA GLU A 61 -38.36 27.12 12.51
C GLU A 61 -38.16 28.62 12.28
N VAL A 62 -37.03 28.98 11.65
CA VAL A 62 -36.85 30.31 11.07
C VAL A 62 -36.84 30.14 9.56
N ASN A 63 -37.95 30.55 8.95
CA ASN A 63 -38.11 30.74 7.52
C ASN A 63 -37.11 31.81 7.05
N VAL A 64 -36.16 31.44 6.18
CA VAL A 64 -35.41 32.40 5.37
C VAL A 64 -35.55 32.01 3.91
N SER A 65 -35.93 33.02 3.13
CA SER A 65 -36.48 32.99 1.78
C SER A 65 -35.63 32.29 0.72
N SER A 66 -36.33 31.53 -0.13
CA SER A 66 -35.84 30.59 -1.13
C SER A 66 -35.52 31.18 -2.53
N SER A 67 -35.03 32.41 -2.66
CA SER A 67 -35.10 33.12 -3.95
C SER A 67 -33.79 33.42 -4.69
N LEU A 68 -32.63 32.85 -4.32
CA LEU A 68 -31.34 33.22 -4.97
C LEU A 68 -30.44 32.07 -5.48
N PHE A 69 -30.91 30.82 -5.48
CA PHE A 69 -30.05 29.65 -5.80
C PHE A 69 -30.46 28.89 -7.07
N SER A 70 -30.54 29.58 -8.21
CA SER A 70 -30.88 28.92 -9.48
C SER A 70 -30.21 29.54 -10.69
N THR A 71 -28.88 29.54 -10.79
CA THR A 71 -28.19 29.65 -12.09
C THR A 71 -26.75 29.10 -11.99
N VAL A 72 -26.27 28.49 -13.07
CA VAL A 72 -24.86 28.12 -13.36
C VAL A 72 -24.44 26.67 -13.01
N LEU A 73 -24.96 25.71 -13.77
CA LEU A 73 -24.14 24.77 -14.55
C LEU A 73 -24.92 24.45 -15.84
N ASN A 74 -24.29 24.65 -17.00
CA ASN A 74 -24.80 24.23 -18.31
C ASN A 74 -24.85 22.70 -18.40
N ILE A 75 -25.90 22.13 -17.83
CA ILE A 75 -26.55 20.93 -18.31
C ILE A 75 -27.94 21.41 -18.70
N SER A 76 -28.29 21.30 -19.98
CA SER A 76 -29.61 21.70 -20.48
C SER A 76 -30.70 21.15 -19.54
N PRO A 77 -31.69 21.97 -19.12
CA PRO A 77 -32.80 21.46 -18.36
C PRO A 77 -33.51 20.40 -19.21
N ILE A 78 -33.44 19.14 -18.79
CA ILE A 78 -34.24 18.08 -19.40
C ILE A 78 -35.70 18.49 -19.16
N ASN A 79 -36.42 18.61 -20.27
CA ASN A 79 -37.81 19.02 -20.31
C ASN A 79 -38.61 18.23 -19.27
N LYS A 80 -39.20 18.92 -18.28
CA LYS A 80 -40.07 18.31 -17.25
C LYS A 80 -41.28 17.59 -17.86
N SER A 81 -41.58 17.84 -19.14
CA SER A 81 -42.62 17.20 -19.93
C SER A 81 -42.23 15.85 -20.56
N GLU A 82 -40.94 15.49 -20.63
CA GLU A 82 -40.50 14.21 -21.24
C GLU A 82 -40.40 13.04 -20.24
N ILE A 83 -40.41 13.32 -18.92
CA ILE A 83 -40.37 12.28 -17.87
C ILE A 83 -41.78 11.73 -17.56
N LEU A 84 -42.84 12.41 -18.01
CA LEU A 84 -44.24 12.02 -17.79
C LEU A 84 -44.92 11.39 -19.03
N SER A 85 -44.18 11.09 -20.10
CA SER A 85 -44.74 10.55 -21.35
C SER A 85 -44.16 9.22 -21.80
N ILE A 86 -43.48 8.46 -20.94
CA ILE A 86 -43.24 7.04 -21.23
C ILE A 86 -44.50 6.28 -20.82
N LYS A 87 -45.50 6.31 -21.70
CA LYS A 87 -46.48 5.22 -21.77
C LYS A 87 -45.69 3.92 -21.93
N ASP A 88 -46.07 2.91 -21.16
CA ASP A 88 -45.64 1.50 -21.28
C ASP A 88 -45.65 1.03 -22.74
N GLN A 89 -44.56 1.27 -23.46
CA GLN A 89 -44.28 0.70 -24.78
C GLN A 89 -42.87 0.11 -24.78
N SER A 90 -42.55 -0.71 -23.77
CA SER A 90 -41.52 -1.72 -23.99
C SER A 90 -42.14 -2.84 -24.83
N GLN A 91 -41.69 -2.99 -26.07
CA GLN A 91 -41.94 -4.19 -26.87
C GLN A 91 -41.42 -5.40 -26.10
N TYR A 92 -42.32 -6.11 -25.43
CA TYR A 92 -42.06 -7.41 -24.84
C TYR A 92 -42.06 -8.43 -25.99
N GLU A 93 -40.90 -9.01 -26.31
CA GLU A 93 -40.84 -10.19 -27.18
C GLU A 93 -41.57 -11.34 -26.47
N GLU A 94 -42.72 -11.74 -27.02
CA GLU A 94 -43.38 -13.01 -26.70
C GLU A 94 -42.50 -14.14 -27.24
N TYR A 95 -42.05 -15.03 -26.35
CA TYR A 95 -41.37 -16.26 -26.76
C TYR A 95 -42.18 -17.49 -26.36
N PRO A 96 -42.20 -18.53 -27.23
CA PRO A 96 -43.00 -19.73 -27.03
C PRO A 96 -42.51 -20.51 -25.82
N ASN A 97 -43.43 -21.25 -25.20
CA ASN A 97 -43.13 -22.19 -24.13
C ASN A 97 -42.00 -23.15 -24.55
N LEU A 98 -40.93 -23.24 -23.74
CA LEU A 98 -40.05 -24.42 -23.75
C LEU A 98 -40.81 -25.56 -23.07
N CYS A 99 -41.81 -26.09 -23.78
CA CYS A 99 -42.51 -27.35 -23.56
C CYS A 99 -43.52 -27.48 -24.70
N THR A 100 -43.03 -27.66 -25.93
CA THR A 100 -43.86 -28.20 -27.02
C THR A 100 -43.17 -29.48 -27.48
N SER A 101 -43.69 -30.61 -27.02
CA SER A 101 -43.46 -31.87 -27.70
C SER A 101 -44.00 -31.73 -29.12
N ASP A 102 -43.14 -31.83 -30.12
CA ASP A 102 -43.54 -31.86 -31.52
C ASP A 102 -44.41 -33.10 -31.78
N SER A 103 -45.69 -32.87 -32.06
CA SER A 103 -46.54 -33.84 -32.75
C SER A 103 -47.63 -33.09 -33.52
N PRO A 104 -47.86 -33.38 -34.82
CA PRO A 104 -48.80 -32.63 -35.62
C PRO A 104 -50.24 -33.13 -35.45
N ALA A 105 -51.16 -32.16 -35.46
CA ALA A 105 -52.61 -32.26 -35.58
C ALA A 105 -53.43 -32.58 -34.32
N LYS A 106 -54.13 -31.56 -33.80
CA LYS A 106 -55.62 -31.49 -33.74
C LYS A 106 -56.08 -30.14 -33.18
N ASN A 107 -57.08 -29.54 -33.82
CA ASN A 107 -57.89 -28.48 -33.22
C ASN A 107 -58.59 -29.06 -31.99
N ASN A 108 -58.17 -28.65 -30.78
CA ASN A 108 -58.98 -28.69 -29.56
C ASN A 108 -58.32 -27.83 -28.47
N ILE A 109 -59.15 -27.37 -27.53
CA ILE A 109 -58.81 -26.48 -26.42
C ILE A 109 -57.79 -27.18 -25.52
N GLU A 110 -56.51 -26.84 -25.63
CA GLU A 110 -55.48 -27.40 -24.76
C GLU A 110 -55.20 -26.43 -23.60
N GLU A 111 -55.68 -26.82 -22.42
CA GLU A 111 -55.23 -26.28 -21.14
C GLU A 111 -53.70 -26.36 -21.09
N ILE A 112 -53.04 -25.24 -20.75
CA ILE A 112 -51.58 -25.20 -20.73
C ILE A 112 -51.11 -25.60 -19.33
N GLU A 113 -50.22 -26.58 -19.27
CA GLU A 113 -49.48 -26.90 -18.05
C GLU A 113 -48.47 -25.78 -17.74
N VAL A 114 -48.67 -25.08 -16.62
CA VAL A 114 -47.73 -24.05 -16.16
C VAL A 114 -46.57 -24.71 -15.43
N CYS A 115 -45.45 -24.90 -16.13
CA CYS A 115 -44.25 -25.49 -15.54
C CYS A 115 -43.52 -24.54 -14.56
N GLY A 116 -43.04 -25.11 -13.44
CA GLY A 116 -42.23 -24.43 -12.43
C GLY A 116 -43.02 -23.52 -11.48
N ARG A 117 -42.34 -22.93 -10.49
CA ARG A 117 -42.92 -22.07 -9.45
C ARG A 117 -42.99 -20.61 -9.90
N ARG A 118 -43.89 -19.82 -9.28
CA ARG A 118 -44.01 -18.36 -9.49
C ARG A 118 -43.99 -17.60 -8.17
N ILE A 119 -43.50 -16.36 -8.23
CA ILE A 119 -43.54 -15.43 -7.11
C ILE A 119 -44.84 -14.64 -7.23
N VAL A 120 -45.69 -14.70 -6.20
CA VAL A 120 -47.03 -14.09 -6.24
C VAL A 120 -47.28 -13.22 -5.01
N ASN A 121 -47.93 -12.08 -5.22
CA ASN A 121 -48.57 -11.36 -4.13
C ASN A 121 -49.91 -12.03 -3.83
N ILE A 122 -49.94 -12.83 -2.76
CA ILE A 122 -51.12 -13.64 -2.38
C ILE A 122 -52.39 -12.80 -2.24
N PHE A 123 -52.30 -11.61 -1.65
CA PHE A 123 -53.46 -10.73 -1.51
C PHE A 123 -53.98 -10.28 -2.89
N ASN A 124 -53.08 -9.87 -3.78
CA ASN A 124 -53.47 -9.47 -5.13
C ASN A 124 -54.08 -10.63 -5.92
N LEU A 125 -53.46 -11.81 -5.83
CA LEU A 125 -53.93 -12.99 -6.55
C LEU A 125 -55.37 -13.33 -6.17
N PHE A 126 -55.71 -13.32 -4.88
CA PHE A 126 -57.08 -13.58 -4.44
C PHE A 126 -58.08 -12.50 -4.87
N GLU A 127 -57.69 -11.22 -4.85
CA GLU A 127 -58.56 -10.14 -5.33
C GLU A 127 -58.79 -10.23 -6.85
N GLU A 128 -57.75 -10.52 -7.63
CA GLU A 128 -57.87 -10.74 -9.07
C GLU A 128 -58.73 -11.96 -9.40
N ILE A 129 -58.61 -13.05 -8.63
CA ILE A 129 -59.48 -14.24 -8.78
C ILE A 129 -60.95 -13.87 -8.50
N LYS A 130 -61.23 -13.12 -7.42
CA LYS A 130 -62.60 -12.65 -7.12
C LYS A 130 -63.17 -11.79 -8.24
N ASN A 131 -62.34 -10.93 -8.85
CA ASN A 131 -62.76 -10.06 -9.95
C ASN A 131 -63.17 -10.82 -11.22
N ILE A 132 -62.72 -12.06 -11.38
CA ILE A 132 -63.02 -12.90 -12.54
C ILE A 132 -63.93 -14.09 -12.20
N ASP A 133 -64.34 -14.23 -10.94
CA ASP A 133 -65.16 -15.33 -10.45
C ASP A 133 -66.52 -15.30 -11.15
N ASN A 134 -67.32 -14.27 -10.90
CA ASN A 134 -68.66 -14.16 -11.48
C ASN A 134 -68.62 -13.52 -12.87
N HIS A 135 -69.15 -14.23 -13.87
CA HIS A 135 -69.21 -13.72 -15.24
C HIS A 135 -70.39 -14.28 -16.04
N GLU A 136 -71.04 -13.39 -16.78
CA GLU A 136 -72.19 -13.66 -17.65
C GLU A 136 -71.77 -14.36 -18.97
N PRO A 137 -72.72 -15.04 -19.68
CA PRO A 137 -74.18 -15.05 -19.50
C PRO A 137 -74.76 -16.26 -18.74
N PHE A 138 -73.94 -17.26 -18.38
CA PHE A 138 -74.43 -18.50 -17.75
C PHE A 138 -74.16 -18.56 -16.24
N ASP A 139 -74.01 -17.41 -15.57
CA ASP A 139 -73.66 -17.31 -14.14
C ASP A 139 -72.46 -18.19 -13.76
N CYS A 140 -71.40 -18.09 -14.57
CA CYS A 140 -70.21 -18.93 -14.44
C CYS A 140 -69.31 -18.43 -13.30
N SER A 141 -68.55 -19.35 -12.69
CA SER A 141 -67.60 -19.09 -11.59
C SER A 141 -66.14 -19.34 -12.03
N PHE A 142 -65.17 -18.99 -11.18
CA PHE A 142 -63.74 -19.28 -11.40
C PHE A 142 -63.47 -20.78 -11.56
N LYS A 143 -64.30 -21.66 -10.98
CA LYS A 143 -64.18 -23.12 -11.18
C LYS A 143 -64.33 -23.54 -12.64
N ASN A 144 -64.99 -22.73 -13.45
CA ASN A 144 -65.18 -22.97 -14.88
C ASN A 144 -64.02 -22.41 -15.74
N MET A 145 -63.04 -21.75 -15.13
CA MET A 145 -61.91 -21.13 -15.83
C MET A 145 -60.74 -22.12 -15.95
N ILE A 146 -60.25 -22.31 -17.17
CA ILE A 146 -59.01 -23.04 -17.47
C ILE A 146 -57.91 -22.07 -17.90
N VAL A 147 -56.65 -22.38 -17.58
CA VAL A 147 -55.51 -21.57 -18.01
C VAL A 147 -55.17 -21.91 -19.46
N ILE A 148 -55.18 -20.90 -20.32
CA ILE A 148 -54.86 -21.05 -21.76
C ILE A 148 -53.60 -20.30 -22.18
N GLY A 149 -52.93 -19.63 -21.24
CA GLY A 149 -51.76 -18.81 -21.57
C GLY A 149 -51.10 -18.18 -20.35
N GLU A 150 -49.79 -17.99 -20.45
CA GLU A 150 -49.00 -17.20 -19.51
C GLU A 150 -48.10 -16.23 -20.27
N LYS A 151 -48.20 -14.94 -19.96
CA LYS A 151 -47.22 -13.93 -20.38
C LYS A 151 -46.28 -13.61 -19.23
N ARG A 152 -45.00 -13.96 -19.38
CA ARG A 152 -43.95 -13.69 -18.39
C ARG A 152 -43.22 -12.39 -18.69
N ILE A 153 -43.17 -11.52 -17.68
CA ILE A 153 -42.42 -10.27 -17.66
C ILE A 153 -41.42 -10.36 -16.51
N GLY A 154 -40.39 -11.17 -16.71
CA GLY A 154 -39.47 -11.54 -15.65
C GLY A 154 -40.15 -12.39 -14.57
N PHE A 155 -40.13 -11.93 -13.31
CA PHE A 155 -40.81 -12.59 -12.20
C PHE A 155 -42.31 -12.29 -12.11
N LYS A 156 -42.79 -11.28 -12.87
CA LYS A 156 -44.23 -11.01 -12.99
C LYS A 156 -44.81 -11.87 -14.10
N SER A 157 -45.84 -12.64 -13.79
CA SER A 157 -46.66 -13.37 -14.76
C SER A 157 -48.06 -12.78 -14.86
N ILE A 158 -48.61 -12.82 -16.08
CA ILE A 158 -50.01 -12.54 -16.39
C ILE A 158 -50.60 -13.82 -16.97
N PHE A 159 -51.54 -14.43 -16.27
CA PHE A 159 -52.23 -15.64 -16.70
C PHE A 159 -53.49 -15.28 -17.45
N THR A 160 -53.72 -15.93 -18.59
CA THR A 160 -54.94 -15.79 -19.37
C THR A 160 -55.82 -17.02 -19.12
N PHE A 161 -57.00 -16.77 -18.58
CA PHE A 161 -58.02 -17.76 -18.31
C PHE A 161 -59.10 -17.72 -19.38
N LYS A 162 -59.67 -18.87 -19.69
CA LYS A 162 -60.83 -19.02 -20.56
C LYS A 162 -61.90 -19.84 -19.84
N CYS A 163 -63.12 -19.35 -19.82
CA CYS A 163 -64.23 -20.12 -19.28
C CYS A 163 -64.62 -21.26 -20.23
N SER A 164 -64.70 -22.49 -19.73
CA SER A 164 -65.12 -23.66 -20.50
C SER A 164 -66.60 -23.60 -20.91
N MET A 165 -67.42 -22.85 -20.18
CA MET A 165 -68.86 -22.70 -20.43
C MET A 165 -69.15 -21.56 -21.41
N CYS A 166 -68.91 -20.30 -21.00
CA CYS A 166 -69.27 -19.12 -21.80
C CYS A 166 -68.18 -18.63 -22.76
N GLN A 167 -67.00 -19.27 -22.76
CA GLN A 167 -65.86 -18.92 -23.62
C GLN A 167 -65.23 -17.53 -23.35
N ILE A 168 -65.65 -16.80 -22.31
CA ILE A 168 -65.04 -15.50 -21.95
C ILE A 168 -63.57 -15.68 -21.62
N LYS A 169 -62.76 -14.68 -21.97
CA LYS A 169 -61.34 -14.62 -21.59
C LYS A 169 -61.12 -13.53 -20.55
N LYS A 170 -60.38 -13.87 -19.50
CA LYS A 170 -60.00 -12.96 -18.42
C LYS A 170 -58.51 -13.14 -18.10
N THR A 171 -57.89 -12.13 -17.50
CA THR A 171 -56.47 -12.18 -17.15
C THR A 171 -56.27 -11.93 -15.67
N VAL A 172 -55.34 -12.65 -15.05
CA VAL A 172 -54.95 -12.47 -13.65
C VAL A 172 -53.45 -12.19 -13.57
N GLY A 173 -53.10 -11.08 -12.91
CA GLY A 173 -51.71 -10.70 -12.65
C GLY A 173 -51.20 -11.23 -11.30
N THR A 174 -49.96 -11.71 -11.29
CA THR A 174 -49.26 -12.15 -10.06
C THR A 174 -48.83 -10.99 -9.14
N GLU A 175 -48.81 -9.77 -9.66
CA GLU A 175 -48.36 -8.56 -8.97
C GLU A 175 -49.19 -7.35 -9.41
N ASN A 176 -49.39 -6.41 -8.46
CA ASN A 176 -49.97 -5.09 -8.69
C ASN A 176 -48.96 -3.97 -8.45
N ASN A 177 -49.34 -2.74 -8.80
CA ASN A 177 -48.50 -1.55 -8.68
C ASN A 177 -48.45 -0.97 -7.24
N VAL A 178 -48.88 -1.75 -6.24
CA VAL A 178 -48.87 -1.31 -4.83
C VAL A 178 -47.48 -1.39 -4.24
N PHE A 179 -46.65 -2.37 -4.67
CA PHE A 179 -45.30 -2.56 -4.19
C PHE A 179 -44.24 -2.13 -5.22
N MET A 180 -42.97 -2.11 -4.81
CA MET A 180 -41.85 -1.95 -5.72
C MET A 180 -41.87 -3.16 -6.65
N PRO A 181 -41.86 -2.96 -7.98
CA PRO A 181 -41.95 -4.07 -8.93
C PRO A 181 -40.99 -5.20 -8.58
N ILE A 182 -41.47 -6.44 -8.66
CA ILE A 182 -40.73 -7.61 -8.18
C ILE A 182 -39.38 -7.77 -8.89
N ASN A 183 -39.32 -7.43 -10.17
CA ASN A 183 -38.09 -7.42 -10.96
C ASN A 183 -37.07 -6.43 -10.38
N THR A 184 -37.48 -5.19 -10.11
CA THR A 184 -36.64 -4.17 -9.46
C THR A 184 -36.19 -4.65 -8.08
N SER A 185 -37.11 -5.17 -7.27
CA SER A 185 -36.83 -5.67 -5.91
C SER A 185 -35.81 -6.82 -5.91
N ALA A 186 -35.92 -7.76 -6.86
CA ALA A 186 -34.99 -8.87 -7.00
C ALA A 186 -33.59 -8.39 -7.40
N VAL A 187 -33.49 -7.47 -8.36
CA VAL A 187 -32.20 -6.91 -8.80
C VAL A 187 -31.54 -6.09 -7.69
N ILE A 188 -32.31 -5.29 -6.92
CA ILE A 188 -31.81 -4.59 -5.72
C ILE A 188 -31.24 -5.60 -4.71
N GLY A 189 -31.98 -6.68 -4.45
CA GLY A 189 -31.59 -7.73 -3.52
C GLY A 189 -30.25 -8.37 -3.89
N VAL A 190 -30.12 -8.79 -5.14
CA VAL A 190 -28.91 -9.43 -5.70
C VAL A 190 -27.71 -8.48 -5.69
N LEU A 191 -27.91 -7.21 -6.05
CA LEU A 191 -26.85 -6.19 -6.00
C LEU A 191 -26.34 -6.00 -4.57
N ASN A 192 -27.25 -5.88 -3.60
CA ASN A 192 -26.93 -5.60 -2.19
C ASN A 192 -26.23 -6.74 -1.44
N ILE A 193 -26.26 -7.96 -1.98
CA ILE A 193 -25.51 -9.12 -1.47
C ILE A 193 -24.18 -9.33 -2.21
N GLY A 194 -23.86 -8.49 -3.20
CA GLY A 194 -22.60 -8.58 -3.95
C GLY A 194 -22.63 -9.53 -5.15
N CYS A 195 -23.82 -9.90 -5.61
CA CYS A 195 -24.03 -10.83 -6.70
C CYS A 195 -24.43 -10.10 -7.99
N GLY A 196 -24.48 -10.84 -9.10
CA GLY A 196 -24.98 -10.38 -10.40
C GLY A 196 -26.00 -11.34 -11.00
N TYR A 197 -26.28 -11.17 -12.30
CA TYR A 197 -27.27 -11.95 -13.03
C TYR A 197 -27.06 -13.46 -12.92
N SER A 198 -25.82 -13.94 -13.12
CA SER A 198 -25.52 -15.38 -13.11
C SER A 198 -25.86 -16.04 -11.77
N GLN A 199 -25.58 -15.38 -10.65
CA GLN A 199 -25.93 -15.89 -9.33
C GLN A 199 -27.44 -15.82 -9.07
N LEU A 200 -28.14 -14.80 -9.57
CA LEU A 200 -29.61 -14.77 -9.50
C LEU A 200 -30.20 -15.96 -10.26
N GLN A 201 -29.72 -16.22 -11.48
CA GLN A 201 -30.16 -17.34 -12.30
C GLN A 201 -29.94 -18.68 -11.58
N GLU A 202 -28.78 -18.87 -10.97
CA GLU A 202 -28.47 -20.08 -10.19
C GLU A 202 -29.44 -20.31 -9.03
N VAL A 203 -29.73 -19.27 -8.23
CA VAL A 203 -30.68 -19.36 -7.11
C VAL A 203 -32.09 -19.65 -7.62
N MET A 204 -32.52 -18.98 -8.70
CA MET A 204 -33.86 -19.17 -9.26
C MET A 204 -34.04 -20.58 -9.86
N SER A 205 -33.01 -21.10 -10.54
CA SER A 205 -33.00 -22.48 -11.05
C SER A 205 -33.13 -23.49 -9.91
N ALA A 206 -32.41 -23.30 -8.79
CA ALA A 206 -32.52 -24.18 -7.62
C ALA A 206 -33.91 -24.14 -6.95
N MET A 207 -34.64 -23.03 -7.12
CA MET A 207 -36.01 -22.88 -6.62
C MET A 207 -37.08 -23.32 -7.61
N GLU A 208 -36.69 -23.72 -8.84
CA GLU A 208 -37.58 -24.02 -9.97
C GLU A 208 -38.45 -22.81 -10.37
N VAL A 209 -37.93 -21.60 -10.18
CA VAL A 209 -38.61 -20.35 -10.57
C VAL A 209 -37.97 -19.84 -11.87
N PRO A 210 -38.74 -19.57 -12.94
CA PRO A 210 -38.19 -18.94 -14.13
C PRO A 210 -37.57 -17.57 -13.82
N THR A 211 -36.31 -17.38 -14.23
CA THR A 211 -35.57 -16.15 -13.96
C THR A 211 -35.92 -15.04 -14.95
N ILE A 212 -35.58 -13.80 -14.58
CA ILE A 212 -35.67 -12.64 -15.48
C ILE A 212 -34.69 -12.77 -16.65
N HIS A 213 -35.09 -12.28 -17.83
CA HIS A 213 -34.21 -12.25 -18.99
C HIS A 213 -33.06 -11.23 -18.81
N ILE A 214 -31.89 -11.49 -19.40
CA ILE A 214 -30.69 -10.65 -19.23
C ILE A 214 -30.91 -9.19 -19.65
N LYS A 215 -31.66 -8.94 -20.74
CA LYS A 215 -31.97 -7.57 -21.19
C LYS A 215 -32.79 -6.81 -20.14
N THR A 216 -33.82 -7.45 -19.59
CA THR A 216 -34.66 -6.89 -18.52
C THR A 216 -33.86 -6.67 -17.24
N TYR A 217 -33.00 -7.63 -16.87
CA TYR A 217 -32.07 -7.47 -15.74
C TYR A 217 -31.17 -6.24 -15.93
N GLN A 218 -30.58 -6.06 -17.10
CA GLN A 218 -29.69 -4.93 -17.40
C GLN A 218 -30.43 -3.59 -17.32
N ALA A 219 -31.63 -3.50 -17.89
CA ALA A 219 -32.46 -2.30 -17.81
C ALA A 219 -32.80 -1.92 -16.36
N GLU A 220 -33.25 -2.89 -15.56
CA GLU A 220 -33.53 -2.68 -14.13
C GLU A 220 -32.26 -2.34 -13.34
N HIS A 221 -31.16 -3.06 -13.60
CA HIS A 221 -29.86 -2.80 -12.96
C HIS A 221 -29.38 -1.38 -13.24
N ASP A 222 -29.52 -0.87 -14.46
CA ASP A 222 -29.10 0.47 -14.83
C ASP A 222 -29.99 1.55 -14.20
N ARG A 223 -31.31 1.32 -14.16
CA ARG A 223 -32.25 2.15 -13.40
C ARG A 223 -31.89 2.22 -11.92
N ILE A 224 -31.58 1.08 -11.30
CA ILE A 224 -31.21 0.98 -9.89
C ILE A 224 -29.86 1.66 -9.61
N CYS A 225 -28.86 1.48 -10.48
CA CYS A 225 -27.58 2.16 -10.35
C CYS A 225 -27.75 3.69 -10.39
N LYS A 226 -28.56 4.20 -11.33
CA LYS A 226 -28.89 5.64 -11.40
C LYS A 226 -29.60 6.11 -10.13
N GLY A 227 -30.59 5.34 -9.64
CA GLY A 227 -31.27 5.65 -8.38
C GLY A 227 -30.32 5.70 -7.19
N TYR A 228 -29.34 4.80 -7.11
CA TYR A 228 -28.31 4.84 -6.06
C TYR A 228 -27.37 6.04 -6.20
N GLU A 229 -26.97 6.40 -7.42
CA GLU A 229 -26.14 7.59 -7.69
C GLU A 229 -26.84 8.87 -7.23
N GLU A 230 -28.13 9.04 -7.57
CA GLU A 230 -28.95 10.17 -7.13
C GLU A 230 -29.14 10.19 -5.61
N THR A 231 -29.44 9.02 -5.01
CA THR A 231 -29.61 8.87 -3.56
C THR A 231 -28.30 9.15 -2.82
N ALA A 232 -27.16 8.73 -3.36
CA ALA A 232 -25.84 9.00 -2.78
C ALA A 232 -25.60 10.52 -2.74
N LEU A 233 -25.88 11.24 -3.83
CA LEU A 233 -25.76 12.70 -3.86
C LEU A 233 -26.65 13.39 -2.82
N GLU A 234 -27.90 12.98 -2.67
CA GLU A 234 -28.81 13.51 -1.63
C GLU A 234 -28.22 13.26 -0.23
N THR A 235 -27.84 12.02 0.08
CA THR A 235 -27.33 11.66 1.41
C THR A 235 -25.96 12.28 1.73
N MET A 236 -25.12 12.56 0.72
CA MET A 236 -23.87 13.29 0.89
C MET A 236 -24.12 14.79 1.17
N ARG A 237 -25.08 15.43 0.49
CA ARG A 237 -25.52 16.80 0.82
C ARG A 237 -26.05 16.92 2.25
N GLU A 238 -26.91 15.98 2.65
CA GLU A 238 -27.42 15.91 4.03
C GLU A 238 -26.28 15.76 5.05
N ALA A 239 -25.28 14.93 4.75
CA ALA A 239 -24.12 14.75 5.61
C ALA A 239 -23.23 16.00 5.69
N ALA A 240 -22.97 16.66 4.56
CA ALA A 240 -22.18 17.88 4.48
C ALA A 240 -22.82 19.03 5.24
N LYS A 241 -24.15 19.16 5.16
CA LYS A 241 -24.90 20.16 5.94
C LYS A 241 -24.69 19.97 7.45
N VAL A 242 -24.81 18.73 7.95
CA VAL A 242 -24.61 18.43 9.37
C VAL A 242 -23.16 18.67 9.81
N GLU A 243 -22.17 18.33 8.98
CA GLU A 243 -20.76 18.68 9.26
C GLU A 243 -20.54 20.20 9.32
N ALA A 244 -21.15 20.95 8.41
CA ALA A 244 -21.07 22.41 8.40
C ALA A 244 -21.67 23.02 9.67
N GLU A 245 -22.85 22.56 10.08
CA GLU A 245 -23.51 23.00 11.32
C GLU A 245 -22.64 22.71 12.55
N LEU A 246 -22.01 21.52 12.62
CA LEU A 246 -21.11 21.16 13.71
C LEU A 246 -19.81 21.98 13.70
N ALA A 247 -19.26 22.30 12.52
CA ALA A 247 -18.08 23.15 12.41
C ALA A 247 -18.36 24.58 12.90
N ILE A 248 -19.51 25.16 12.52
CA ILE A 248 -19.95 26.48 13.00
C ILE A 248 -20.14 26.47 14.51
N ALA A 249 -20.77 25.43 15.07
CA ALA A 249 -21.00 25.32 16.50
C ALA A 249 -19.71 25.28 17.33
N GLU A 250 -18.63 24.72 16.78
CA GLU A 250 -17.29 24.66 17.40
C GLU A 250 -16.44 25.92 17.10
N GLY A 251 -16.98 26.90 16.37
CA GLY A 251 -16.25 28.10 15.96
C GLY A 251 -15.20 27.87 14.88
N GLU A 252 -15.23 26.71 14.21
CA GLU A 252 -14.34 26.39 13.08
C GLU A 252 -14.90 26.99 11.78
N VAL A 253 -14.76 28.31 11.64
CA VAL A 253 -15.15 29.07 10.46
C VAL A 253 -13.95 29.87 9.92
N ASP A 254 -13.90 30.05 8.61
CA ASP A 254 -12.89 30.88 7.95
C ASP A 254 -13.24 32.38 8.09
N VAL A 255 -12.33 33.26 7.66
CA VAL A 255 -12.47 34.72 7.75
C VAL A 255 -13.73 35.27 7.06
N ASP A 256 -14.25 34.57 6.06
CA ASP A 256 -15.47 34.92 5.33
C ASP A 256 -16.73 34.21 5.87
N GLY A 257 -16.62 33.51 7.00
CA GLY A 257 -17.71 32.76 7.63
C GLY A 257 -17.93 31.36 7.04
N THR A 258 -17.10 30.91 6.10
CA THR A 258 -17.23 29.57 5.51
C THR A 258 -16.85 28.48 6.52
N PRO A 259 -17.67 27.44 6.73
CA PRO A 259 -17.36 26.35 7.66
C PRO A 259 -16.12 25.55 7.25
N LEU A 260 -15.22 25.31 8.21
CA LEU A 260 -14.02 24.51 8.04
C LEU A 260 -14.27 23.08 8.52
N VAL A 261 -14.17 22.11 7.59
CA VAL A 261 -14.48 20.70 7.86
C VAL A 261 -13.23 19.83 7.77
N ALA A 262 -13.00 18.99 8.78
CA ALA A 262 -11.98 17.95 8.74
C ALA A 262 -12.50 16.70 8.03
N VAL A 263 -11.73 16.17 7.08
CA VAL A 263 -12.10 14.99 6.29
C VAL A 263 -11.08 13.87 6.42
N VAL A 264 -11.59 12.65 6.42
CA VAL A 264 -10.80 11.42 6.30
C VAL A 264 -10.88 10.93 4.86
N ALA A 265 -9.74 10.64 4.24
CA ALA A 265 -9.67 10.20 2.85
C ALA A 265 -8.93 8.87 2.71
N ASP A 266 -9.46 8.00 1.86
CA ASP A 266 -8.80 6.77 1.40
C ASP A 266 -9.45 6.29 0.08
N GLY A 267 -8.73 5.46 -0.65
CA GLY A 267 -9.12 4.87 -1.91
C GLY A 267 -9.66 3.44 -1.79
N SER A 268 -10.39 3.00 -2.82
CA SER A 268 -10.75 1.58 -3.00
C SER A 268 -10.66 1.20 -4.47
N TRP A 269 -10.34 -0.06 -4.71
CA TRP A 269 -10.08 -0.59 -6.04
C TRP A 269 -10.95 -1.81 -6.29
N CYS A 270 -11.48 -1.93 -7.52
CA CYS A 270 -12.37 -3.02 -7.92
C CYS A 270 -11.65 -4.38 -7.91
N LYS A 271 -10.34 -4.39 -8.19
CA LYS A 271 -9.45 -5.52 -8.02
C LYS A 271 -8.53 -5.26 -6.84
N ARG A 272 -8.03 -6.30 -6.16
CA ARG A 272 -6.92 -6.11 -5.22
C ARG A 272 -5.72 -5.60 -5.99
N SER A 273 -5.31 -4.38 -5.66
CA SER A 273 -4.01 -3.87 -6.05
C SER A 273 -2.99 -4.70 -5.30
N TYR A 274 -2.25 -5.41 -6.10
CA TYR A 274 -1.12 -6.15 -5.67
C TYR A 274 0.02 -5.07 -5.61
N ARG A 275 0.81 -4.92 -4.53
CA ARG A 275 2.10 -4.17 -4.38
C ARG A 275 2.97 -4.04 -5.65
N THR A 276 2.83 -4.92 -6.64
CA THR A 276 3.55 -4.97 -7.92
C THR A 276 2.70 -4.64 -9.14
N MET A 277 1.38 -4.67 -9.00
CA MET A 277 0.40 -4.56 -10.06
C MET A 277 -0.72 -3.59 -9.65
N TYR A 278 -0.45 -2.30 -9.84
CA TYR A 278 -1.41 -1.20 -9.68
C TYR A 278 -2.23 -0.99 -10.96
N ASN A 279 -2.91 -2.04 -11.41
CA ASN A 279 -3.61 -2.08 -12.71
C ASN A 279 -5.13 -2.19 -12.60
N SER A 280 -5.71 -1.83 -11.46
CA SER A 280 -7.16 -1.90 -11.28
C SER A 280 -7.88 -1.14 -12.39
N PRO A 281 -8.82 -1.76 -13.12
CA PRO A 281 -9.56 -1.10 -14.21
C PRO A 281 -10.48 0.01 -13.70
N SER A 282 -10.91 -0.09 -12.44
CA SER A 282 -11.63 0.98 -11.76
C SER A 282 -11.09 1.20 -10.35
N GLY A 283 -11.11 2.46 -9.92
CA GLY A 283 -10.79 2.89 -8.57
C GLY A 283 -11.76 3.98 -8.14
N MET A 284 -11.86 4.19 -6.84
CA MET A 284 -12.62 5.27 -6.23
C MET A 284 -11.81 5.88 -5.10
N ALA A 285 -12.11 7.12 -4.74
CA ALA A 285 -11.74 7.70 -3.44
C ALA A 285 -12.96 8.38 -2.82
N ALA A 286 -12.95 8.47 -1.50
CA ALA A 286 -14.03 9.07 -0.74
C ALA A 286 -13.47 10.05 0.29
N LEU A 287 -14.17 11.16 0.49
CA LEU A 287 -13.97 12.08 1.60
C LEU A 287 -15.09 11.84 2.61
N VAL A 288 -14.72 11.47 3.82
CA VAL A 288 -15.64 11.15 4.91
C VAL A 288 -15.48 12.21 5.99
N GLY A 289 -16.58 12.82 6.42
CA GLY A 289 -16.60 13.82 7.48
C GLY A 289 -16.11 13.22 8.79
N TYR A 290 -15.17 13.88 9.44
CA TYR A 290 -14.54 13.37 10.65
C TYR A 290 -15.53 13.24 11.81
N ARG A 291 -16.45 14.20 11.99
CA ARG A 291 -17.38 14.24 13.13
C ARG A 291 -18.56 13.29 12.92
N THR A 292 -19.22 13.41 11.77
CA THR A 292 -20.42 12.65 11.39
C THR A 292 -20.10 11.22 10.96
N ARG A 293 -18.85 10.95 10.57
CA ARG A 293 -18.39 9.66 10.02
C ARG A 293 -19.13 9.23 8.74
N LYS A 294 -19.74 10.19 8.05
CA LYS A 294 -20.51 10.00 6.80
C LYS A 294 -19.71 10.49 5.60
N VAL A 295 -19.92 9.86 4.46
CA VAL A 295 -19.34 10.26 3.17
C VAL A 295 -19.89 11.63 2.79
N LEU A 296 -18.99 12.57 2.49
CA LEU A 296 -19.30 13.91 1.99
C LEU A 296 -19.06 14.00 0.49
N PHE A 297 -18.08 13.25 -0.01
CA PHE A 297 -17.76 13.19 -1.41
C PHE A 297 -17.27 11.79 -1.78
N MET A 298 -17.62 11.33 -2.98
CA MET A 298 -17.07 10.13 -3.57
C MET A 298 -16.87 10.38 -5.06
N GLY A 299 -15.83 9.81 -5.65
CA GLY A 299 -15.64 9.77 -7.10
C GLY A 299 -15.15 8.41 -7.56
N VAL A 300 -15.53 8.03 -8.78
CA VAL A 300 -15.08 6.79 -9.43
C VAL A 300 -14.33 7.13 -10.72
N LYS A 301 -13.14 6.53 -10.88
CA LYS A 301 -12.34 6.58 -12.11
C LYS A 301 -12.29 5.20 -12.75
N ASN A 302 -12.64 5.11 -14.03
CA ASN A 302 -12.66 3.88 -14.82
C ASN A 302 -11.75 4.02 -16.05
N LYS A 303 -10.85 3.06 -16.22
CA LYS A 303 -9.95 2.90 -17.37
C LYS A 303 -10.54 2.12 -18.52
N PHE A 304 -11.54 1.31 -18.22
CA PHE A 304 -12.05 0.29 -19.13
C PHE A 304 -13.55 0.43 -19.31
N CYS A 305 -13.99 0.24 -20.55
CA CYS A 305 -15.39 0.09 -20.91
C CYS A 305 -15.48 -1.07 -21.90
N ALA A 306 -16.28 -2.09 -21.58
CA ALA A 306 -16.38 -3.29 -22.40
C ALA A 306 -16.96 -3.00 -23.79
N THR A 307 -17.95 -2.10 -23.88
CA THR A 307 -18.56 -1.72 -25.16
C THR A 307 -17.56 -1.02 -26.07
N CYS A 308 -16.79 -0.06 -25.55
CA CYS A 308 -15.68 0.55 -26.29
C CYS A 308 -14.63 -0.48 -26.71
N ALA A 309 -14.27 -1.43 -25.83
CA ALA A 309 -13.23 -2.40 -26.13
C ALA A 309 -13.64 -3.38 -27.24
N ARG A 310 -14.91 -3.80 -27.28
CA ARG A 310 -15.45 -4.71 -28.30
C ARG A 310 -15.66 -4.06 -29.66
N THR A 311 -15.86 -2.75 -29.70
CA THR A 311 -16.10 -1.99 -30.93
C THR A 311 -14.82 -1.43 -31.55
N LYS A 312 -13.65 -1.62 -30.93
CA LYS A 312 -12.34 -1.21 -31.51
C LYS A 312 -12.01 -1.88 -32.85
N THR A 313 -12.68 -2.98 -33.17
CA THR A 313 -12.52 -3.72 -34.43
C THR A 313 -13.53 -3.31 -35.51
N GLU A 314 -14.46 -2.39 -35.20
CA GLU A 314 -15.48 -1.88 -36.13
C GLU A 314 -15.28 -0.36 -36.35
N ASP A 315 -15.55 0.15 -37.55
CA ASP A 315 -15.29 1.56 -37.91
C ASP A 315 -16.15 2.60 -37.15
N LYS A 316 -17.21 2.17 -36.46
CA LYS A 316 -18.07 3.03 -35.64
C LYS A 316 -18.43 2.37 -34.32
N VAL A 317 -18.04 3.01 -33.22
CA VAL A 317 -18.45 2.62 -31.86
C VAL A 317 -19.97 2.72 -31.75
N LYS A 318 -20.63 1.60 -31.38
CA LYS A 318 -22.06 1.60 -31.06
C LYS A 318 -22.36 2.69 -30.01
N ASN A 319 -23.39 3.50 -30.27
CA ASN A 319 -23.81 4.57 -29.35
C ASN A 319 -24.15 3.95 -27.98
N HIS A 320 -23.44 4.36 -26.94
CA HIS A 320 -23.63 3.87 -25.58
C HIS A 320 -23.14 4.90 -24.55
N GLN A 321 -23.65 4.81 -23.33
CA GLN A 321 -23.13 5.60 -22.22
C GLN A 321 -21.76 5.05 -21.80
N CYS A 322 -20.70 5.76 -22.16
CA CYS A 322 -19.33 5.38 -21.83
C CYS A 322 -18.97 5.85 -20.41
N PHE A 323 -18.54 4.91 -19.56
CA PHE A 323 -18.11 5.19 -18.19
C PHE A 323 -16.60 5.34 -18.06
N LYS A 324 -15.85 5.24 -19.16
CA LYS A 324 -14.39 5.44 -19.19
C LYS A 324 -14.09 6.94 -19.05
N ASN A 325 -13.54 7.32 -17.91
CA ASN A 325 -13.18 8.70 -17.55
C ASN A 325 -11.73 8.81 -17.04
N TRP A 326 -10.94 7.75 -17.22
CA TRP A 326 -9.52 7.70 -16.89
C TRP A 326 -8.73 7.15 -18.08
N LYS A 327 -7.60 7.76 -18.41
CA LYS A 327 -6.79 7.32 -19.54
C LYS A 327 -6.17 5.97 -19.22
N SER A 328 -6.15 5.08 -20.21
CA SER A 328 -5.59 3.74 -20.05
C SER A 328 -4.07 3.77 -19.81
N SER A 329 -3.39 4.82 -20.28
CA SER A 329 -1.96 5.11 -20.06
C SER A 329 -1.62 5.49 -18.62
N ASP A 330 -2.54 6.12 -17.91
CA ASP A 330 -2.27 6.73 -16.60
C ASP A 330 -2.36 5.68 -15.49
N GLY A 331 -1.49 5.69 -14.49
CA GLY A 331 -1.46 4.68 -13.42
C GLY A 331 -2.75 4.59 -12.60
N SER A 332 -3.14 3.39 -12.11
CA SER A 332 -4.37 3.25 -11.29
C SER A 332 -4.19 3.82 -9.87
N SER A 333 -2.94 4.00 -9.42
CA SER A 333 -2.61 4.66 -8.16
C SER A 333 -2.91 6.16 -8.18
N ALA A 334 -2.90 6.80 -9.35
CA ALA A 334 -3.20 8.23 -9.48
C ALA A 334 -4.70 8.55 -9.46
N MET A 335 -5.57 7.54 -9.58
CA MET A 335 -7.03 7.72 -9.52
C MET A 335 -7.48 8.28 -8.18
N GLU A 336 -6.87 7.81 -7.09
CA GLU A 336 -7.23 8.22 -5.74
C GLU A 336 -6.97 9.72 -5.54
N ALA A 337 -5.72 10.14 -5.80
CA ALA A 337 -5.32 11.53 -5.67
C ALA A 337 -6.18 12.45 -6.56
N ALA A 338 -6.48 12.04 -7.80
CA ALA A 338 -7.32 12.83 -8.69
C ALA A 338 -8.75 12.99 -8.16
N VAL A 339 -9.36 11.94 -7.59
CA VAL A 339 -10.70 12.02 -6.99
C VAL A 339 -10.68 12.86 -5.72
N VAL A 340 -9.66 12.73 -4.88
CA VAL A 340 -9.52 13.55 -3.67
C VAL A 340 -9.40 15.02 -4.05
N VAL A 341 -8.52 15.38 -5.00
CA VAL A 341 -8.37 16.76 -5.47
C VAL A 341 -9.67 17.30 -6.08
N GLU A 342 -10.40 16.49 -6.84
CA GLU A 342 -11.74 16.84 -7.35
C GLU A 342 -12.71 17.16 -6.20
N GLY A 343 -12.77 16.31 -5.18
CA GLY A 343 -13.62 16.54 -4.01
C GLY A 343 -13.29 17.82 -3.24
N PHE A 344 -12.00 18.17 -3.14
CA PHE A 344 -11.58 19.44 -2.53
C PHE A 344 -12.02 20.64 -3.36
N LYS A 345 -11.82 20.63 -4.69
CA LYS A 345 -12.21 21.73 -5.58
C LYS A 345 -13.73 21.97 -5.63
N GLU A 346 -14.51 20.89 -5.51
CA GLU A 346 -15.97 20.97 -5.63
C GLU A 346 -16.68 21.29 -4.31
N SER A 347 -15.99 21.22 -3.18
CA SER A 347 -16.58 21.35 -1.83
C SER A 347 -17.34 22.66 -1.61
N GLU A 348 -16.75 23.80 -1.98
CA GLU A 348 -17.39 25.13 -1.86
C GLU A 348 -18.62 25.23 -2.75
N ARG A 349 -18.49 24.84 -4.02
CA ARG A 349 -19.57 24.92 -4.99
C ARG A 349 -20.74 24.00 -4.64
N MET A 350 -20.45 22.80 -4.15
CA MET A 350 -21.48 21.79 -3.86
C MET A 350 -22.17 22.00 -2.53
N TYR A 351 -21.43 22.41 -1.49
CA TYR A 351 -21.90 22.38 -0.11
C TYR A 351 -21.67 23.68 0.66
N GLY A 352 -20.91 24.64 0.11
CA GLY A 352 -20.54 25.87 0.82
C GLY A 352 -19.60 25.61 2.01
N ILE A 353 -18.72 24.60 1.92
CA ILE A 353 -17.75 24.25 2.97
C ILE A 353 -16.33 24.21 2.40
N ARG A 354 -15.31 24.40 3.26
CA ARG A 354 -13.91 24.20 2.92
C ARG A 354 -13.30 23.09 3.77
N TYR A 355 -12.49 22.24 3.15
CA TYR A 355 -11.73 21.22 3.88
C TYR A 355 -10.37 21.74 4.34
N HIS A 356 -10.19 21.95 5.65
CA HIS A 356 -8.93 22.49 6.20
C HIS A 356 -7.97 21.41 6.71
N LYS A 357 -8.46 20.20 7.03
CA LYS A 357 -7.66 19.08 7.53
C LYS A 357 -7.93 17.83 6.72
N LEU A 358 -6.86 17.15 6.32
CA LEU A 358 -6.88 15.84 5.67
C LEU A 358 -6.29 14.80 6.62
N ILE A 359 -7.15 13.88 7.07
CA ILE A 359 -6.75 12.71 7.84
C ILE A 359 -6.60 11.54 6.87
N GLY A 360 -5.44 10.90 6.86
CA GLY A 360 -5.21 9.80 5.94
C GLY A 360 -3.96 9.03 6.28
N ASP A 361 -3.66 8.05 5.44
CA ASP A 361 -2.47 7.24 5.58
C ASP A 361 -1.24 8.03 5.08
N GLY A 362 -0.03 7.55 5.42
CA GLY A 362 1.25 8.21 5.14
C GLY A 362 1.61 8.42 3.67
N ASP A 363 0.69 8.14 2.74
CA ASP A 363 0.87 8.38 1.31
C ASP A 363 0.95 9.88 1.02
N SER A 364 2.19 10.32 0.81
CA SER A 364 2.54 11.73 0.67
C SER A 364 2.19 12.29 -0.72
N SER A 365 1.85 11.42 -1.68
CA SER A 365 1.51 11.79 -3.06
C SER A 365 0.16 12.49 -3.19
N VAL A 366 -0.88 12.01 -2.48
CA VAL A 366 -2.22 12.62 -2.48
C VAL A 366 -2.15 14.03 -1.90
N TYR A 367 -1.50 14.18 -0.74
CA TYR A 367 -1.36 15.47 -0.08
C TYR A 367 -0.56 16.47 -0.93
N LYS A 368 0.54 16.03 -1.56
CA LYS A 368 1.29 16.88 -2.50
C LYS A 368 0.40 17.41 -3.62
N GLN A 369 -0.42 16.57 -4.25
CA GLN A 369 -1.31 17.01 -5.33
C GLN A 369 -2.38 18.00 -4.85
N ILE A 370 -2.85 17.90 -3.61
CA ILE A 370 -3.77 18.90 -3.04
C ILE A 370 -3.05 20.24 -2.86
N LEU A 371 -1.81 20.24 -2.34
CA LEU A 371 -1.01 21.46 -2.20
C LEU A 371 -0.70 22.10 -3.56
N ASP A 372 -0.34 21.31 -4.56
CA ASP A 372 -0.08 21.77 -5.92
C ASP A 372 -1.34 22.33 -6.59
N ALA A 373 -2.49 21.70 -6.34
CA ALA A 373 -3.78 22.11 -6.90
C ALA A 373 -4.36 23.39 -6.28
N ARG A 374 -3.91 23.77 -5.08
CA ARG A 374 -4.38 24.94 -4.29
C ARG A 374 -5.90 25.16 -4.41
N PRO A 375 -6.74 24.23 -3.89
CA PRO A 375 -8.18 24.28 -4.09
C PRO A 375 -8.84 25.52 -3.49
N TYR A 376 -8.20 26.17 -2.51
CA TYR A 376 -8.69 27.37 -1.85
C TYR A 376 -7.61 28.47 -1.91
N LYS A 377 -8.04 29.73 -2.08
CA LYS A 377 -7.13 30.86 -2.32
C LYS A 377 -6.26 31.21 -1.10
N ASN A 378 -6.84 31.20 0.10
CA ASN A 378 -6.19 31.68 1.33
C ASN A 378 -6.10 30.60 2.44
N LEU A 379 -6.29 29.33 2.10
CA LEU A 379 -6.31 28.23 3.07
C LEU A 379 -5.32 27.15 2.68
N THR A 380 -4.33 26.90 3.54
CA THR A 380 -3.41 25.76 3.40
C THR A 380 -3.97 24.58 4.18
N ILE A 381 -4.15 23.45 3.50
CA ILE A 381 -4.69 22.22 4.09
C ILE A 381 -3.64 21.62 5.01
N GLU A 382 -4.01 21.23 6.23
CA GLU A 382 -3.16 20.49 7.17
C GLU A 382 -3.30 18.98 6.96
N LYS A 383 -2.18 18.25 6.85
CA LYS A 383 -2.18 16.78 6.87
C LYS A 383 -2.07 16.26 8.29
N ILE A 384 -2.96 15.32 8.66
CA ILE A 384 -2.90 14.58 9.92
C ILE A 384 -2.73 13.09 9.60
N GLU A 385 -1.66 12.50 10.13
CA GLU A 385 -1.34 11.09 9.91
C GLU A 385 -2.20 10.17 10.78
N CYS A 386 -2.69 9.07 10.18
CA CYS A 386 -3.42 8.04 10.91
C CYS A 386 -2.53 7.39 11.99
N LYS A 387 -2.94 7.50 13.27
CA LYS A 387 -2.22 6.92 14.41
C LYS A 387 -2.01 5.40 14.26
N ASN A 388 -3.04 4.68 13.83
CA ASN A 388 -2.99 3.23 13.69
C ASN A 388 -1.92 2.84 12.65
N HIS A 389 -1.83 3.57 11.54
CA HIS A 389 -0.81 3.37 10.52
C HIS A 389 0.58 3.72 11.01
N LEU A 390 0.77 4.83 11.73
CA LEU A 390 2.05 5.21 12.33
C LEU A 390 2.57 4.14 13.30
N LEU A 391 1.72 3.67 14.22
CA LEU A 391 2.08 2.65 15.21
C LEU A 391 2.30 1.26 14.58
N ARG A 392 1.48 0.88 13.59
CA ARG A 392 1.66 -0.37 12.83
C ARG A 392 2.99 -0.35 12.06
N ASN A 393 3.32 0.75 11.39
CA ASN A 393 4.58 0.93 10.67
C ASN A 393 5.78 0.92 11.62
N PHE A 394 5.66 1.56 12.78
CA PHE A 394 6.67 1.51 13.84
C PHE A 394 6.97 0.07 14.27
N CYS A 395 5.94 -0.70 14.65
CA CYS A 395 6.12 -2.10 15.04
C CYS A 395 6.64 -2.97 13.89
N LYS A 396 6.19 -2.74 12.66
CA LYS A 396 6.66 -3.48 11.47
C LYS A 396 8.16 -3.27 11.26
N LYS A 397 8.64 -2.02 11.29
CA LYS A 397 10.07 -1.71 11.13
C LYS A 397 10.92 -2.32 12.26
N LEU A 398 10.43 -2.27 13.51
CA LEU A 398 11.12 -2.94 14.62
C LEU A 398 11.17 -4.47 14.44
N LYS A 399 10.10 -5.10 13.96
CA LYS A 399 10.10 -6.53 13.64
C LYS A 399 11.09 -6.87 12.52
N GLU A 400 11.18 -6.06 11.47
CA GLU A 400 12.17 -6.22 10.39
C GLU A 400 13.62 -6.16 10.91
N ILE A 401 13.89 -5.32 11.91
CA ILE A 401 15.19 -5.27 12.59
C ILE A 401 15.47 -6.57 13.37
N THR A 402 14.47 -7.17 14.00
CA THR A 402 14.67 -8.44 14.75
C THR A 402 14.95 -9.65 13.85
N THR A 403 14.40 -9.68 12.64
CA THR A 403 14.54 -10.81 11.70
C THR A 403 15.84 -10.80 10.91
N LYS A 404 16.38 -9.61 10.60
CA LYS A 404 17.63 -9.46 9.87
C LYS A 404 18.84 -9.81 10.76
N LYS A 405 19.56 -10.87 10.41
CA LYS A 405 20.76 -11.32 11.17
C LYS A 405 21.85 -10.25 11.25
N GLU A 406 21.96 -9.44 10.19
CA GLU A 406 22.91 -8.34 10.04
C GLU A 406 22.56 -7.07 10.83
N ALA A 407 21.36 -6.99 11.41
CA ALA A 407 20.90 -5.77 12.08
C ALA A 407 21.46 -5.59 13.49
N GLY A 408 21.87 -6.68 14.16
CA GLY A 408 22.43 -6.66 15.52
C GLY A 408 22.66 -8.06 16.10
N ILE A 409 23.27 -8.12 17.28
CA ILE A 409 23.58 -9.34 18.02
C ILE A 409 22.29 -10.12 18.35
N LEU A 410 22.34 -11.45 18.32
CA LEU A 410 21.17 -12.31 18.52
C LEU A 410 20.47 -12.07 19.88
N GLU A 411 21.24 -11.85 20.94
CA GLU A 411 20.73 -11.52 22.28
C GLU A 411 19.90 -10.23 22.24
N HIS A 412 20.45 -9.16 21.67
CA HIS A 412 19.76 -7.86 21.55
C HIS A 412 18.53 -7.92 20.64
N ARG A 413 18.61 -8.67 19.52
CA ARG A 413 17.46 -8.90 18.64
C ARG A 413 16.32 -9.65 19.34
N LYS A 414 16.63 -10.66 20.15
CA LYS A 414 15.64 -11.38 20.97
C LYS A 414 15.06 -10.46 22.07
N LEU A 415 15.89 -9.61 22.67
CA LEU A 415 15.45 -8.64 23.68
C LEU A 415 14.49 -7.59 23.08
N LEU A 416 14.83 -7.02 21.91
CA LEU A 416 13.94 -6.12 21.19
C LEU A 416 12.64 -6.83 20.82
N GLN A 417 12.70 -8.05 20.28
CA GLN A 417 11.53 -8.83 19.87
C GLN A 417 10.52 -9.03 21.00
N LYS A 418 11.00 -9.32 22.22
CA LYS A 418 10.14 -9.45 23.42
C LYS A 418 9.48 -8.13 23.82
N ASN A 419 10.12 -7.00 23.52
CA ASN A 419 9.72 -5.67 24.01
C ASN A 419 9.00 -4.77 23.00
N ILE A 420 8.83 -5.17 21.72
CA ILE A 420 8.16 -4.34 20.69
C ILE A 420 6.76 -3.89 21.12
N LEU A 421 5.98 -4.79 21.71
CA LEU A 421 4.63 -4.47 22.18
C LEU A 421 4.63 -3.58 23.42
N ARG A 422 5.64 -3.74 24.30
CA ARG A 422 5.85 -2.87 25.47
C ARG A 422 6.15 -1.44 25.03
N LEU A 423 7.01 -1.26 24.03
CA LEU A 423 7.31 0.05 23.42
C LEU A 423 6.06 0.72 22.88
N ARG A 424 5.25 0.00 22.08
CA ARG A 424 3.98 0.52 21.57
C ARG A 424 3.04 0.91 22.71
N LYS A 425 2.89 0.08 23.74
CA LYS A 425 2.02 0.33 24.90
C LYS A 425 2.46 1.59 25.67
N GLY A 426 3.77 1.76 25.89
CA GLY A 426 4.33 2.95 26.50
C GLY A 426 3.98 4.21 25.72
N ILE A 427 4.20 4.19 24.40
CA ILE A 427 3.89 5.33 23.52
C ILE A 427 2.39 5.65 23.50
N VAL A 428 1.51 4.65 23.39
CA VAL A 428 0.05 4.86 23.43
C VAL A 428 -0.39 5.49 24.76
N SER A 429 0.22 5.07 25.86
CA SER A 429 -0.05 5.63 27.19
C SER A 429 0.41 7.09 27.29
N ALA A 430 1.59 7.41 26.76
CA ALA A 430 2.10 8.78 26.68
C ALA A 430 1.18 9.68 25.84
N ILE A 431 0.72 9.21 24.67
CA ILE A 431 -0.25 9.93 23.83
C ILE A 431 -1.52 10.27 24.61
N LYS A 432 -2.10 9.28 25.30
CA LYS A 432 -3.33 9.47 26.09
C LYS A 432 -3.14 10.50 27.19
N TYR A 433 -2.05 10.38 27.96
CA TYR A 433 -1.74 11.29 29.06
C TYR A 433 -1.53 12.72 28.57
N ARG A 434 -0.68 12.93 27.55
CA ARG A 434 -0.35 14.26 27.03
C ARG A 434 -1.56 14.96 26.41
N ARG A 435 -2.48 14.19 25.81
CA ARG A 435 -3.75 14.71 25.29
C ARG A 435 -4.70 15.20 26.40
N GLN A 436 -4.81 14.45 27.50
CA GLN A 436 -5.69 14.81 28.62
C GLN A 436 -5.21 16.06 29.36
N ASN A 437 -3.89 16.24 29.47
CA ASN A 437 -3.27 17.35 30.20
C ASN A 437 -2.93 18.58 29.35
N LYS A 438 -3.41 18.63 28.08
CA LYS A 438 -3.18 19.74 27.13
C LYS A 438 -1.70 20.13 26.98
N ASN A 439 -0.82 19.15 26.96
CA ASN A 439 0.63 19.34 26.83
C ASN A 439 1.08 19.63 25.38
N THR A 440 2.33 20.09 25.24
CA THR A 440 2.91 20.49 23.95
C THR A 440 3.36 19.29 23.11
N GLU A 441 3.51 19.49 21.79
CA GLU A 441 4.10 18.52 20.88
C GLU A 441 5.49 18.04 21.34
N ASN A 442 6.29 18.95 21.89
CA ASN A 442 7.65 18.68 22.35
C ASN A 442 7.69 17.72 23.55
N ASP A 443 6.65 17.78 24.40
CA ASP A 443 6.50 16.88 25.55
C ASP A 443 6.33 15.44 25.07
N LEU A 444 5.37 15.19 24.17
CA LEU A 444 5.14 13.86 23.60
C LEU A 444 6.36 13.38 22.80
N ARG A 445 7.01 14.28 22.05
CA ARG A 445 8.23 13.96 21.29
C ARG A 445 9.32 13.42 22.21
N SER A 446 9.51 14.06 23.36
CA SER A 446 10.49 13.66 24.36
C SER A 446 10.13 12.29 24.97
N ASP A 447 8.86 12.05 25.28
CA ASP A 447 8.40 10.75 25.80
C ASP A 447 8.65 9.61 24.79
N ILE A 448 8.38 9.84 23.50
CA ILE A 448 8.61 8.84 22.45
C ILE A 448 10.11 8.55 22.29
N LEU A 449 10.95 9.57 22.29
CA LEU A 449 12.40 9.38 22.21
C LEU A 449 12.95 8.62 23.42
N ASN A 450 12.42 8.90 24.61
CA ASN A 450 12.79 8.23 25.85
C ASN A 450 12.21 6.79 25.97
N SER A 451 11.28 6.39 25.10
CA SER A 451 10.64 5.07 25.19
C SER A 451 11.63 3.90 25.09
N ILE A 452 12.70 4.07 24.30
CA ILE A 452 13.78 3.08 24.16
C ILE A 452 14.62 3.03 25.44
N ASP A 453 15.06 4.19 25.92
CA ASP A 453 15.88 4.30 27.13
C ASP A 453 15.15 3.64 28.32
N HIS A 454 13.87 3.97 28.50
CA HIS A 454 13.01 3.36 29.53
C HIS A 454 12.89 1.84 29.41
N VAL A 455 12.61 1.30 28.21
CA VAL A 455 12.36 -0.13 28.03
C VAL A 455 13.62 -0.99 28.17
N PHE A 456 14.80 -0.41 27.94
CA PHE A 456 16.08 -1.09 28.12
C PHE A 456 16.77 -0.77 29.45
N GLY A 457 16.03 -0.22 30.43
CA GLY A 457 16.48 -0.09 31.83
C GLY A 457 17.17 1.22 32.19
N GLN A 458 17.18 2.23 31.31
CA GLN A 458 17.69 3.58 31.61
C GLN A 458 16.52 4.53 31.96
N HIS A 459 16.50 5.02 33.20
CA HIS A 459 15.37 5.79 33.76
C HIS A 459 15.67 7.25 34.10
N ASP A 460 16.85 7.76 33.72
CA ASP A 460 17.33 9.14 33.98
C ASP A 460 16.40 10.23 33.43
N LYS A 461 15.81 10.01 32.26
CA LYS A 461 14.95 10.96 31.55
C LYS A 461 13.46 10.62 31.63
N CYS A 462 13.09 9.65 32.48
CA CYS A 462 11.69 9.28 32.65
C CYS A 462 10.91 10.36 33.39
N ALA A 463 9.77 10.76 32.82
CA ALA A 463 8.84 11.64 33.51
C ALA A 463 8.15 10.91 34.69
N SER A 464 7.86 11.65 35.76
CA SER A 464 7.30 11.12 37.02
C SER A 464 5.91 10.47 36.88
N TYR A 465 5.15 10.85 35.83
CA TYR A 465 3.86 10.24 35.52
C TYR A 465 3.99 8.88 34.81
N PHE A 466 5.17 8.58 34.25
CA PHE A 466 5.40 7.44 33.36
C PHE A 466 6.17 6.31 34.05
N CYS A 467 7.14 6.64 34.90
CA CYS A 467 8.01 5.68 35.59
C CYS A 467 8.10 6.01 37.07
N ASP A 468 7.93 4.99 37.92
CA ASP A 468 8.47 5.02 39.28
C ASP A 468 9.89 4.45 39.19
N LYS A 469 10.89 5.07 39.81
CA LYS A 469 12.28 4.59 39.74
C LYS A 469 12.32 3.17 40.29
N VAL A 470 12.79 2.24 39.47
CA VAL A 470 12.98 0.86 39.92
C VAL A 470 14.35 0.37 39.52
N GLU A 471 14.94 -0.48 40.35
CA GLU A 471 16.21 -1.14 40.09
C GLU A 471 16.04 -2.18 38.97
N ASP A 472 16.16 -1.73 37.72
CA ASP A 472 16.19 -2.61 36.53
C ASP A 472 17.62 -2.78 36.01
N VAL A 473 17.86 -3.87 35.29
CA VAL A 473 19.16 -4.10 34.64
C VAL A 473 19.26 -3.18 33.43
N ASN A 474 20.25 -2.28 33.44
CA ASN A 474 20.50 -1.35 32.33
C ASN A 474 21.16 -2.08 31.14
N TYR A 475 20.33 -2.64 30.26
CA TYR A 475 20.77 -3.25 29.00
C TYR A 475 21.20 -2.22 27.97
N LEU A 476 20.82 -0.95 28.13
CA LEU A 476 21.06 0.08 27.13
C LEU A 476 22.53 0.47 27.04
N GLU A 477 23.23 0.60 28.17
CA GLU A 477 24.68 0.85 28.17
C GLU A 477 25.44 -0.30 27.52
N LYS A 478 25.04 -1.54 27.82
CA LYS A 478 25.56 -2.75 27.15
C LYS A 478 25.31 -2.71 25.65
N ILE A 479 24.08 -2.39 25.20
CA ILE A 479 23.76 -2.30 23.77
C ILE A 479 24.52 -1.16 23.08
N LYS A 480 24.65 0.02 23.70
CA LYS A 480 25.39 1.16 23.12
C LYS A 480 26.88 0.89 22.99
N SER A 481 27.48 0.19 23.96
CA SER A 481 28.90 -0.19 23.96
C SER A 481 29.21 -1.37 23.04
N THR A 482 28.31 -2.36 22.95
CA THR A 482 28.56 -3.61 22.20
C THR A 482 27.90 -3.66 20.81
N ASP A 483 26.87 -2.86 20.54
CA ASP A 483 26.07 -2.92 19.31
C ASP A 483 25.45 -1.54 18.95
N SER A 484 26.31 -0.52 18.84
CA SER A 484 25.91 0.86 18.54
C SER A 484 25.11 1.00 17.24
N ASN A 485 25.42 0.17 16.23
CA ASN A 485 24.69 0.15 14.96
C ASN A 485 23.24 -0.36 15.13
N PHE A 486 23.02 -1.39 15.95
CA PHE A 486 21.67 -1.86 16.28
C PHE A 486 20.86 -0.81 17.03
N TYR A 487 21.46 -0.08 17.97
CA TYR A 487 20.81 1.03 18.66
C TYR A 487 20.40 2.14 17.66
N SER A 488 21.29 2.52 16.74
CA SER A 488 20.97 3.49 15.68
C SER A 488 19.81 3.02 14.79
N ASN A 489 19.81 1.74 14.41
CA ASN A 489 18.75 1.12 13.63
C ASN A 489 17.40 1.14 14.35
N ILE A 490 17.36 0.89 15.67
CA ILE A 490 16.14 1.00 16.49
C ILE A 490 15.66 2.46 16.58
N MET A 491 16.58 3.40 16.77
CA MET A 491 16.24 4.80 16.94
C MET A 491 15.72 5.46 15.66
N GLN A 492 15.98 4.90 14.47
CA GLN A 492 15.43 5.42 13.21
C GLN A 492 13.88 5.36 13.17
N PRO A 493 13.21 4.20 13.36
CA PRO A 493 11.75 4.15 13.51
C PRO A 493 11.20 5.02 14.65
N VAL A 494 11.91 5.10 15.78
CA VAL A 494 11.50 5.89 16.95
C VAL A 494 11.51 7.39 16.63
N ARG A 495 12.60 7.90 16.04
CA ARG A 495 12.72 9.30 15.61
C ARG A 495 11.68 9.65 14.55
N TYR A 496 11.39 8.74 13.61
CA TYR A 496 10.32 8.94 12.63
C TYR A 496 8.96 9.07 13.30
N LEU A 497 8.65 8.22 14.28
CA LEU A 497 7.40 8.32 15.02
C LEU A 497 7.32 9.61 15.87
N ALA A 498 8.43 9.98 16.51
CA ALA A 498 8.54 11.20 17.32
C ALA A 498 8.35 12.48 16.49
N ARG A 499 8.79 12.50 15.22
CA ARG A 499 8.51 13.61 14.28
C ARG A 499 7.03 13.80 13.96
N ASN A 500 6.22 12.75 14.18
CA ASN A 500 4.77 12.77 13.95
C ASN A 500 3.98 13.00 15.26
N SER A 501 4.61 13.55 16.30
CA SER A 501 3.98 13.78 17.61
C SER A 501 2.73 14.66 17.52
N ARG A 502 2.75 15.70 16.67
CA ARG A 502 1.57 16.54 16.39
C ARG A 502 0.37 15.71 15.92
N SER A 503 0.56 14.84 14.93
CA SER A 503 -0.48 13.94 14.42
C SER A 503 -0.95 12.93 15.48
N LEU A 504 -0.02 12.39 16.28
CA LEU A 504 -0.34 11.45 17.35
C LEU A 504 -1.18 12.08 18.47
N LEU A 505 -0.97 13.36 18.80
CA LEU A 505 -1.79 14.11 19.77
C LEU A 505 -3.23 14.30 19.33
N GLN A 506 -3.47 14.44 18.02
CA GLN A 506 -4.82 14.48 17.46
C GLN A 506 -5.57 13.16 17.70
N ASN A 507 -4.83 12.04 17.78
CA ASN A 507 -5.35 10.71 18.11
C ASN A 507 -6.50 10.28 17.18
N VAL A 508 -6.30 10.45 15.88
CA VAL A 508 -7.26 10.12 14.82
C VAL A 508 -6.81 8.89 14.02
N ASP A 509 -7.76 8.25 13.35
CA ASP A 509 -7.54 7.10 12.47
C ASP A 509 -8.37 7.19 11.17
N SER A 510 -8.02 6.33 10.22
CA SER A 510 -8.68 6.20 8.91
C SER A 510 -9.73 5.08 8.87
N ASN A 511 -10.05 4.44 10.01
CA ASN A 511 -10.93 3.26 10.09
C ASN A 511 -12.33 3.56 9.52
N VAL A 512 -12.78 4.81 9.61
CA VAL A 512 -14.08 5.22 9.08
C VAL A 512 -14.20 5.02 7.57
N VAL A 513 -13.12 5.25 6.81
CA VAL A 513 -13.11 5.02 5.36
C VAL A 513 -12.87 3.54 5.07
N GLU A 514 -12.04 2.85 5.85
CA GLU A 514 -11.87 1.39 5.75
C GLU A 514 -13.21 0.66 5.89
N SER A 515 -14.12 1.14 6.75
CA SER A 515 -15.46 0.57 6.89
C SER A 515 -16.33 0.76 5.62
N LEU A 516 -16.21 1.90 4.93
CA LEU A 516 -16.84 2.11 3.62
C LEU A 516 -16.24 1.13 2.60
N ASN A 517 -14.91 1.00 2.59
CA ASN A 517 -14.20 0.08 1.72
C ASN A 517 -14.62 -1.38 1.95
N GLY A 518 -14.96 -1.75 3.19
CA GLY A 518 -15.57 -3.04 3.54
C GLY A 518 -16.97 -3.24 2.94
N ILE A 519 -17.83 -2.23 2.98
CA ILE A 519 -19.16 -2.26 2.33
C ILE A 519 -19.01 -2.39 0.82
N ILE A 520 -18.11 -1.61 0.21
CA ILE A 520 -17.82 -1.68 -1.23
C ILE A 520 -17.33 -3.08 -1.59
N ALA A 521 -16.37 -3.63 -0.83
CA ALA A 521 -15.85 -4.96 -1.05
C ALA A 521 -16.95 -6.03 -1.02
N LYS A 522 -17.90 -5.92 -0.08
CA LYS A 522 -19.10 -6.78 -0.06
C LYS A 522 -19.91 -6.62 -1.35
N LEU A 523 -20.26 -5.39 -1.73
CA LEU A 523 -21.10 -5.14 -2.90
C LEU A 523 -20.45 -5.51 -4.23
N ILE A 524 -19.13 -5.61 -4.30
CA ILE A 524 -18.42 -6.09 -5.50
C ILE A 524 -18.03 -7.58 -5.42
N GLY A 525 -18.71 -8.37 -4.57
CA GLY A 525 -18.51 -9.82 -4.50
C GLY A 525 -17.18 -10.24 -3.86
N GLY A 526 -16.62 -9.42 -2.97
CA GLY A 526 -15.33 -9.66 -2.32
C GLY A 526 -14.13 -9.47 -3.25
N LYS A 527 -14.28 -8.66 -4.31
CA LYS A 527 -13.28 -8.48 -5.39
C LYS A 527 -13.03 -9.75 -6.22
N ARG A 528 -13.90 -10.76 -6.11
CA ARG A 528 -13.84 -12.01 -6.88
C ARG A 528 -14.54 -11.88 -8.24
N ILE A 529 -15.58 -11.05 -8.31
CA ILE A 529 -16.36 -10.81 -9.53
C ILE A 529 -15.93 -9.47 -10.13
N ASN A 530 -15.70 -9.46 -11.44
CA ASN A 530 -15.30 -8.23 -12.14
C ASN A 530 -16.54 -7.39 -12.51
N PHE A 531 -16.86 -6.40 -11.69
CA PHE A 531 -17.94 -5.42 -11.96
C PHE A 531 -17.46 -4.12 -12.63
N ALA A 532 -16.16 -4.03 -13.00
CA ALA A 532 -15.55 -2.82 -13.57
C ALA A 532 -15.70 -2.69 -15.09
N MET A 533 -16.42 -3.62 -15.73
CA MET A 533 -16.57 -3.66 -17.18
C MET A 533 -17.60 -2.68 -17.74
N SER A 534 -18.48 -2.16 -16.88
CA SER A 534 -19.57 -1.23 -17.21
C SER A 534 -19.87 -0.36 -15.99
N ARG A 535 -21.04 0.30 -15.96
CA ARG A 535 -21.48 1.15 -14.84
C ARG A 535 -21.65 0.47 -13.49
N SER A 536 -21.63 -0.87 -13.44
CA SER A 536 -21.95 -1.63 -12.21
C SER A 536 -21.03 -1.29 -11.04
N TYR A 537 -19.73 -1.06 -11.27
CA TYR A 537 -18.82 -0.63 -10.20
C TYR A 537 -19.24 0.71 -9.60
N GLN A 538 -19.55 1.71 -10.43
CA GLN A 538 -20.00 3.03 -9.96
C GLN A 538 -21.31 2.95 -9.19
N GLY A 539 -22.32 2.23 -9.71
CA GLY A 539 -23.59 2.02 -9.01
C GLY A 539 -23.44 1.30 -7.66
N ARG A 540 -22.51 0.34 -7.56
CA ARG A 540 -22.19 -0.36 -6.30
C ARG A 540 -21.44 0.51 -5.30
N VAL A 541 -20.54 1.39 -5.75
CA VAL A 541 -19.88 2.39 -4.89
C VAL A 541 -20.91 3.41 -4.38
N ALA A 542 -21.85 3.85 -5.23
CA ALA A 542 -22.96 4.71 -4.81
C ALA A 542 -23.88 4.00 -3.79
N ALA A 543 -24.23 2.73 -4.03
CA ALA A 543 -24.99 1.93 -3.07
C ALA A 543 -24.26 1.81 -1.72
N ALA A 544 -22.95 1.57 -1.73
CA ALA A 544 -22.15 1.54 -0.49
C ALA A 544 -22.17 2.89 0.24
N THR A 545 -22.11 4.00 -0.50
CA THR A 545 -22.20 5.36 0.04
C THR A 545 -23.54 5.59 0.73
N VAL A 546 -24.64 5.21 0.09
CA VAL A 546 -25.98 5.27 0.72
C VAL A 546 -26.01 4.41 1.98
N MET A 547 -25.54 3.16 1.91
CA MET A 547 -25.49 2.26 3.09
C MET A 547 -24.62 2.82 4.23
N LYS A 548 -23.56 3.57 3.92
CA LYS A 548 -22.70 4.22 4.91
C LYS A 548 -23.35 5.45 5.54
N ASN A 549 -24.09 6.24 4.75
CA ASN A 549 -24.68 7.50 5.21
C ASN A 549 -26.05 7.36 5.87
N THR A 550 -26.80 6.29 5.55
CA THR A 550 -28.14 6.07 6.08
C THR A 550 -28.29 4.72 6.76
N LYS A 551 -29.08 4.71 7.85
CA LYS A 551 -29.54 3.48 8.50
C LYS A 551 -30.61 2.77 7.67
N ARG A 552 -31.24 3.37 6.66
CA ARG A 552 -32.31 2.74 5.87
C ARG A 552 -32.05 2.91 4.36
N PRO A 553 -31.01 2.25 3.82
CA PRO A 553 -30.62 2.40 2.42
C PRO A 553 -31.72 1.98 1.43
N LEU A 554 -32.46 0.90 1.71
CA LEU A 554 -33.55 0.48 0.81
C LEU A 554 -34.68 1.49 0.79
N TYR A 555 -35.07 2.01 1.96
CA TYR A 555 -36.10 3.05 2.05
C TYR A 555 -35.72 4.31 1.27
N LYS A 556 -34.48 4.81 1.42
CA LYS A 556 -33.99 5.99 0.70
C LYS A 556 -33.98 5.73 -0.82
N LEU A 557 -33.45 4.59 -1.27
CA LEU A 557 -33.48 4.23 -2.69
C LEU A 557 -34.92 4.17 -3.22
N HIS A 558 -35.83 3.53 -2.50
CA HIS A 558 -37.22 3.42 -2.95
C HIS A 558 -37.90 4.78 -3.07
N LYS A 559 -37.64 5.69 -2.12
CA LYS A 559 -38.13 7.07 -2.19
C LYS A 559 -37.63 7.77 -3.45
N THR A 560 -36.37 7.57 -3.82
CA THR A 560 -35.79 8.12 -5.06
C THR A 560 -36.42 7.50 -6.31
N LEU A 561 -36.50 6.16 -6.37
CA LEU A 561 -37.03 5.45 -7.55
C LEU A 561 -38.52 5.66 -7.79
N LEU A 562 -39.30 5.87 -6.72
CA LEU A 562 -40.76 6.04 -6.78
C LEU A 562 -41.20 7.51 -6.68
N GLN A 563 -40.30 8.44 -6.34
CA GLN A 563 -40.55 9.87 -6.17
C GLN A 563 -41.57 10.23 -5.06
N TYR A 564 -41.96 9.30 -4.19
CA TYR A 564 -42.79 9.57 -3.02
C TYR A 564 -42.32 8.79 -1.79
N SER A 565 -42.66 9.29 -0.60
CA SER A 565 -42.32 8.62 0.66
C SER A 565 -43.20 7.39 0.88
N LEU A 566 -42.59 6.23 1.05
CA LEU A 566 -43.30 5.00 1.37
C LEU A 566 -43.94 5.11 2.76
N ARG A 567 -45.28 5.06 2.84
CA ARG A 567 -46.03 5.08 4.12
C ARG A 567 -45.63 3.89 5.03
N LYS A 568 -45.94 3.95 6.32
CA LYS A 568 -45.66 2.90 7.34
C LYS A 568 -46.12 1.46 6.97
N LYS A 569 -46.96 1.28 5.94
CA LYS A 569 -47.53 -0.02 5.52
C LYS A 569 -46.57 -0.91 4.68
N TRP A 570 -45.36 -0.48 4.36
CA TRP A 570 -44.47 -1.22 3.46
C TRP A 570 -43.60 -2.27 4.18
N PRO A 571 -43.70 -3.57 3.84
CA PRO A 571 -42.96 -4.63 4.51
C PRO A 571 -41.44 -4.46 4.45
N SER A 572 -40.90 -4.03 3.31
CA SER A 572 -39.45 -3.93 3.07
C SER A 572 -38.73 -3.08 4.12
N SER A 573 -39.32 -1.93 4.49
CA SER A 573 -38.75 -1.08 5.53
C SER A 573 -38.81 -1.72 6.92
N LYS A 574 -39.90 -2.42 7.25
CA LYS A 574 -40.05 -3.09 8.55
C LYS A 574 -39.07 -4.25 8.65
N LEU A 575 -38.94 -5.03 7.58
CA LEU A 575 -37.99 -6.14 7.46
C LEU A 575 -36.54 -5.65 7.51
N GLU A 576 -36.21 -4.52 6.89
CA GLU A 576 -34.88 -3.91 6.98
C GLU A 576 -34.51 -3.54 8.42
N ILE A 577 -35.44 -2.91 9.16
CA ILE A 577 -35.26 -2.56 10.58
C ILE A 577 -35.12 -3.82 11.44
N GLN A 578 -35.97 -4.84 11.22
CA GLN A 578 -35.89 -6.10 11.96
C GLN A 578 -34.56 -6.82 11.73
N ARG A 579 -34.07 -6.85 10.48
CA ARG A 579 -32.75 -7.41 10.14
C ARG A 579 -31.64 -6.68 10.89
N GLN A 580 -31.70 -5.34 10.94
CA GLN A 580 -30.72 -4.53 11.66
C GLN A 580 -30.73 -4.81 13.16
N ASN A 581 -31.90 -4.85 13.77
CA ASN A 581 -32.04 -5.16 15.20
C ASN A 581 -31.50 -6.55 15.53
N LYS A 582 -31.78 -7.55 14.68
CA LYS A 582 -31.23 -8.90 14.84
C LYS A 582 -29.71 -8.91 14.71
N GLN A 583 -29.16 -8.16 13.75
CA GLN A 583 -27.72 -8.06 13.56
C GLN A 583 -27.03 -7.37 14.74
N MET A 584 -27.61 -6.28 15.26
CA MET A 584 -27.10 -5.59 16.47
C MET A 584 -27.07 -6.54 17.66
N ARG A 585 -28.17 -7.26 17.93
CA ARG A 585 -28.22 -8.26 19.00
C ARG A 585 -27.19 -9.38 18.83
N GLN A 586 -26.98 -9.88 17.60
CA GLN A 586 -25.96 -10.90 17.33
C GLN A 586 -24.54 -10.37 17.55
N ASN A 587 -24.28 -9.12 17.16
CA ASN A 587 -22.97 -8.48 17.39
C ASN A 587 -22.71 -8.29 18.89
N GLU A 588 -23.71 -7.85 19.66
CA GLU A 588 -23.64 -7.77 21.13
C GLU A 588 -23.32 -9.14 21.75
N LEU A 589 -23.97 -10.21 21.31
CA LEU A 589 -23.70 -11.57 21.80
C LEU A 589 -22.28 -12.05 21.45
N ARG A 590 -21.80 -11.78 20.23
CA ARG A 590 -20.45 -12.14 19.78
C ARG A 590 -19.37 -11.41 20.59
N SER A 591 -19.60 -10.15 20.96
CA SER A 591 -18.66 -9.38 21.79
C SER A 591 -18.45 -10.00 23.19
N LYS A 592 -19.44 -10.75 23.70
CA LYS A 592 -19.38 -11.40 25.02
C LYS A 592 -18.67 -12.77 25.02
N THR A 593 -18.43 -13.37 23.85
CA THR A 593 -17.86 -14.72 23.72
C THR A 593 -16.57 -14.69 22.89
N TYR A 594 -15.48 -14.22 23.49
CA TYR A 594 -14.16 -14.15 22.84
C TYR A 594 -13.59 -15.56 22.62
N ARG A 595 -13.70 -16.11 21.40
CA ARG A 595 -12.97 -17.33 21.00
C ARG A 595 -11.65 -16.97 20.33
N THR A 596 -10.55 -17.47 20.86
CA THR A 596 -9.20 -17.40 20.28
C THR A 596 -9.17 -18.05 18.89
N LYS A 597 -8.79 -17.31 17.84
CA LYS A 597 -8.70 -17.82 16.47
C LYS A 597 -7.58 -18.85 16.31
N LEU A 598 -7.89 -20.00 15.73
CA LEU A 598 -6.93 -20.94 15.16
C LEU A 598 -6.37 -20.38 13.83
N LYS A 599 -5.05 -20.39 13.64
CA LYS A 599 -4.39 -19.92 12.41
C LYS A 599 -3.98 -21.11 11.54
N PHE A 600 -4.19 -20.99 10.24
CA PHE A 600 -3.66 -21.89 9.21
C PHE A 600 -2.40 -21.25 8.58
N GLN A 601 -1.34 -22.03 8.35
CA GLN A 601 -0.08 -21.60 7.70
C GLN A 601 -0.02 -22.17 6.28
N SER A 602 0.42 -21.34 5.32
CA SER A 602 0.67 -21.74 3.92
C SER A 602 2.12 -21.40 3.56
N ASP A 603 2.81 -22.32 2.87
CA ASP A 603 4.25 -22.24 2.56
C ASP A 603 4.58 -21.71 1.15
N TYR A 604 3.61 -21.16 0.40
CA TYR A 604 3.82 -20.75 -1.01
C TYR A 604 4.24 -19.27 -1.17
N PHE A 605 5.30 -19.01 -1.94
CA PHE A 605 5.90 -17.68 -2.19
C PHE A 605 5.80 -17.33 -3.70
N ASP A 606 5.12 -16.24 -4.07
CA ASP A 606 4.91 -15.81 -5.48
C ASP A 606 6.00 -14.84 -5.97
N PRO A 607 6.82 -15.20 -6.98
CA PRO A 607 7.90 -14.35 -7.53
C PRO A 607 7.42 -13.08 -8.26
N SER A 608 6.14 -13.02 -8.62
CA SER A 608 5.54 -11.94 -9.41
C SER A 608 4.99 -10.81 -8.52
N TYR A 609 5.08 -11.01 -7.20
CA TYR A 609 4.30 -10.25 -6.22
C TYR A 609 5.04 -9.97 -4.90
N GLY A 610 5.46 -8.72 -4.65
CA GLY A 610 6.14 -8.25 -3.45
C GLY A 610 7.09 -7.08 -3.72
N GLU A 611 7.90 -6.67 -2.73
CA GLU A 611 8.93 -5.60 -2.85
C GLU A 611 9.98 -5.84 -3.96
N LYS A 612 9.92 -6.98 -4.66
CA LYS A 612 10.87 -7.43 -5.69
C LYS A 612 10.32 -7.39 -7.13
N SER A 613 9.26 -6.63 -7.42
CA SER A 613 8.76 -6.52 -8.80
C SER A 613 9.57 -5.57 -9.67
N GLN A 614 9.77 -5.99 -10.91
CA GLN A 614 10.44 -5.25 -11.97
C GLN A 614 9.60 -4.03 -12.39
N LYS A 615 10.19 -2.83 -12.32
CA LYS A 615 9.63 -1.56 -12.83
C LYS A 615 10.44 -1.10 -14.05
N PRO A 616 9.83 -0.51 -15.09
CA PRO A 616 10.54 -0.07 -16.29
C PRO A 616 11.60 1.00 -15.96
N ASP A 617 12.60 1.12 -16.84
CA ASP A 617 13.64 2.15 -16.77
C ASP A 617 13.10 3.56 -16.88
N MET A 618 13.87 4.51 -16.35
CA MET A 618 13.60 5.95 -16.51
C MET A 618 13.65 6.36 -17.99
N THR A 619 12.96 7.45 -18.34
CA THR A 619 13.06 8.02 -19.70
C THR A 619 14.44 8.63 -19.94
N THR A 620 14.86 8.75 -21.21
CA THR A 620 16.18 9.29 -21.57
C THR A 620 16.40 10.70 -21.02
N GLU A 621 15.39 11.57 -21.08
CA GLU A 621 15.45 12.94 -20.54
C GLU A 621 15.70 12.95 -19.03
N GLN A 622 14.97 12.12 -18.27
CA GLN A 622 15.14 12.00 -16.82
C GLN A 622 16.50 11.41 -16.44
N PHE A 623 16.99 10.46 -17.24
CA PHE A 623 18.30 9.85 -17.03
C PHE A 623 19.44 10.86 -17.24
N ASP A 624 19.35 11.71 -18.26
CA ASP A 624 20.37 12.71 -18.56
C ASP A 624 20.41 13.85 -17.52
N ASP A 625 19.26 14.23 -16.96
CA ASP A 625 19.20 15.23 -15.89
C ASP A 625 19.76 14.70 -14.58
N GLU A 626 19.42 13.48 -14.17
CA GLU A 626 20.00 12.85 -12.98
C GLU A 626 21.51 12.59 -13.13
N LYS A 627 21.97 12.28 -14.34
CA LYS A 627 23.40 12.18 -14.65
C LYS A 627 24.13 13.49 -14.35
N LYS A 628 23.55 14.66 -14.70
CA LYS A 628 24.12 15.98 -14.36
C LYS A 628 24.20 16.18 -12.84
N ASN A 629 23.16 15.80 -12.11
CA ASN A 629 23.12 15.90 -10.65
C ASN A 629 24.25 15.10 -9.99
N ILE A 630 24.49 13.86 -10.43
CA ILE A 630 25.58 13.03 -9.89
C ILE A 630 26.95 13.65 -10.19
N PHE A 631 27.18 14.18 -11.39
CA PHE A 631 28.45 14.87 -11.68
C PHE A 631 28.64 16.13 -10.84
N GLN A 632 27.57 16.86 -10.54
CA GLN A 632 27.60 18.02 -9.66
C GLN A 632 27.95 17.61 -8.22
N LEU A 633 27.34 16.55 -7.70
CA LEU A 633 27.66 15.98 -6.38
C LEU A 633 29.14 15.58 -6.29
N LEU A 634 29.68 14.90 -7.30
CA LEU A 634 31.09 14.50 -7.32
C LEU A 634 32.04 15.70 -7.32
N LYS A 635 31.69 16.79 -8.04
CA LYS A 635 32.47 18.04 -8.01
C LYS A 635 32.47 18.67 -6.62
N GLU A 636 31.32 18.70 -5.95
CA GLU A 636 31.19 19.24 -4.59
C GLU A 636 31.97 18.41 -3.57
N MET A 637 31.97 17.08 -3.73
CA MET A 637 32.78 16.18 -2.91
C MET A 637 34.28 16.43 -3.11
N ALA A 638 34.74 16.59 -4.36
CA ALA A 638 36.13 16.89 -4.66
C ALA A 638 36.57 18.27 -4.13
N ALA A 639 35.69 19.27 -4.17
CA ALA A 639 35.95 20.60 -3.61
C ALA A 639 36.11 20.57 -2.08
N ASN A 640 35.40 19.67 -1.39
CA ASN A 640 35.45 19.51 0.07
C ASN A 640 36.36 18.35 0.54
N ARG A 641 37.27 17.88 -0.32
CA ARG A 641 38.06 16.66 -0.07
C ARG A 641 38.86 16.68 1.24
N ASP A 642 39.39 17.83 1.65
CA ASP A 642 40.23 17.94 2.86
C ASP A 642 39.38 17.81 4.14
N VAL A 643 38.10 18.22 4.06
CA VAL A 643 37.14 18.00 5.14
C VAL A 643 36.71 16.54 5.16
N ILE A 644 36.43 15.96 3.99
CA ILE A 644 36.03 14.55 3.86
C ILE A 644 37.12 13.63 4.40
N GLU A 645 38.39 13.88 4.08
CA GLU A 645 39.52 13.10 4.58
C GLU A 645 39.53 13.08 6.12
N LYS A 646 39.48 14.26 6.75
CA LYS A 646 39.47 14.39 8.22
C LYS A 646 38.25 13.74 8.88
N GLU A 647 37.06 13.87 8.30
CA GLU A 647 35.84 13.27 8.83
C GLU A 647 35.77 11.74 8.65
N THR A 648 36.66 11.19 7.82
CA THR A 648 36.64 9.77 7.44
C THR A 648 37.90 9.02 7.85
N VAL A 649 38.74 9.60 8.72
CA VAL A 649 39.93 8.95 9.32
C VAL A 649 39.59 7.63 10.01
N GLY A 650 38.40 7.51 10.62
CA GLY A 650 37.92 6.25 11.19
C GLY A 650 37.57 5.14 10.18
N GLN A 651 37.78 5.38 8.87
CA GLN A 651 37.59 4.45 7.76
C GLN A 651 36.35 3.55 7.90
N SER A 652 36.53 2.24 8.05
CA SER A 652 35.44 1.25 8.14
C SER A 652 34.50 1.45 9.35
N ALA A 653 34.93 2.18 10.38
CA ALA A 653 34.11 2.57 11.52
C ALA A 653 33.33 3.89 11.31
N SER A 654 33.62 4.65 10.23
CA SER A 654 32.92 5.89 9.88
C SER A 654 31.78 5.64 8.89
N SER A 655 30.55 5.98 9.30
CA SER A 655 29.38 5.89 8.40
C SER A 655 29.49 6.84 7.20
N LYS A 656 30.08 8.03 7.41
CA LYS A 656 30.38 9.00 6.34
C LYS A 656 31.35 8.43 5.30
N TRP A 657 32.38 7.69 5.75
CA TRP A 657 33.33 7.03 4.84
C TRP A 657 32.63 6.02 3.92
N LEU A 658 31.68 5.24 4.45
CA LEU A 658 30.88 4.31 3.65
C LEU A 658 29.97 5.03 2.66
N GLU A 659 29.37 6.16 3.05
CA GLU A 659 28.47 6.94 2.20
C GLU A 659 29.20 7.60 1.03
N TYR A 660 30.34 8.25 1.29
CA TYR A 660 31.14 8.88 0.23
C TYR A 660 31.71 7.83 -0.75
N ARG A 661 32.17 6.67 -0.26
CA ARG A 661 32.72 5.61 -1.11
C ARG A 661 31.71 4.97 -2.07
N ARG A 662 30.41 5.01 -1.78
CA ARG A 662 29.37 4.45 -2.67
C ARG A 662 29.29 5.15 -4.03
N HIS A 663 29.72 6.40 -4.10
CA HIS A 663 29.69 7.21 -5.32
C HIS A 663 31.00 7.12 -6.12
N LEU A 664 32.04 6.46 -5.58
CA LEU A 664 33.40 6.48 -6.10
C LEU A 664 33.89 5.07 -6.49
N ILE A 665 34.80 4.99 -7.46
CA ILE A 665 35.62 3.81 -7.67
C ILE A 665 36.83 3.92 -6.75
N THR A 666 36.95 3.00 -5.80
CA THR A 666 38.04 3.02 -4.81
C THR A 666 39.25 2.21 -5.28
N ALA A 667 40.46 2.65 -4.92
CA ALA A 667 41.72 2.03 -5.35
C ALA A 667 41.80 0.50 -5.12
N SER A 668 41.23 0.00 -4.02
CA SER A 668 41.17 -1.44 -3.72
C SER A 668 40.39 -2.27 -4.75
N ASN A 669 39.54 -1.65 -5.56
CA ASN A 669 38.78 -2.28 -6.63
C ASN A 669 39.41 -2.08 -8.03
N PHE A 670 40.46 -1.27 -8.17
CA PHE A 670 41.06 -0.96 -9.48
C PHE A 670 41.56 -2.21 -10.19
N GLY A 671 42.31 -3.07 -9.49
CA GLY A 671 42.80 -4.32 -10.08
C GLY A 671 41.66 -5.22 -10.58
N ARG A 672 40.53 -5.25 -9.88
CA ARG A 672 39.35 -6.05 -10.29
C ARG A 672 38.70 -5.50 -11.56
N ILE A 673 38.69 -4.18 -11.74
CA ILE A 673 38.14 -3.51 -12.93
C ILE A 673 39.11 -3.63 -14.12
N ILE A 674 40.40 -3.37 -13.90
CA ILE A 674 41.44 -3.35 -14.95
C ILE A 674 41.65 -4.74 -15.55
N CYS A 675 41.56 -5.79 -14.71
CA CYS A 675 41.69 -7.19 -15.12
C CYS A 675 40.37 -7.83 -15.57
N LEU A 676 39.26 -7.07 -15.61
CA LEU A 676 37.99 -7.58 -16.12
C LEU A 676 38.15 -7.95 -17.60
N ARG A 677 37.82 -9.19 -17.96
CA ARG A 677 37.87 -9.65 -19.35
C ARG A 677 36.75 -8.98 -20.15
N ALA A 678 37.01 -8.70 -21.42
CA ALA A 678 36.03 -8.01 -22.29
C ALA A 678 34.69 -8.75 -22.43
N ASP A 679 34.68 -10.08 -22.26
CA ASP A 679 33.51 -10.95 -22.33
C ASP A 679 32.81 -11.18 -20.96
N THR A 680 33.37 -10.67 -19.88
CA THR A 680 32.82 -10.85 -18.53
C THR A 680 31.90 -9.68 -18.20
N GLY A 681 30.69 -9.98 -17.72
CA GLY A 681 29.71 -8.97 -17.35
C GLY A 681 30.14 -8.10 -16.16
N CYS A 682 29.74 -6.83 -16.15
CA CYS A 682 30.11 -5.88 -15.11
C CYS A 682 29.24 -6.02 -13.84
N GLU A 683 28.17 -6.81 -13.89
CA GLU A 683 27.13 -6.87 -12.86
C GLU A 683 27.71 -7.31 -11.51
N SER A 684 28.61 -8.30 -11.51
CA SER A 684 29.23 -8.80 -10.27
C SER A 684 30.11 -7.75 -9.58
N VAL A 685 30.74 -6.87 -10.36
CA VAL A 685 31.63 -5.80 -9.87
C VAL A 685 30.78 -4.63 -9.39
N VAL A 686 29.80 -4.19 -10.18
CA VAL A 686 28.87 -3.12 -9.81
C VAL A 686 28.07 -3.50 -8.56
N LYS A 687 27.56 -4.74 -8.49
CA LYS A 687 26.87 -5.25 -7.30
C LYS A 687 27.77 -5.24 -6.08
N SER A 688 29.06 -5.58 -6.27
CA SER A 688 30.02 -5.58 -5.18
C SER A 688 30.37 -4.18 -4.67
N LEU A 689 30.31 -3.17 -5.54
CA LEU A 689 30.61 -1.77 -5.21
C LEU A 689 29.42 -1.08 -4.53
N LEU A 690 28.21 -1.29 -5.04
CA LEU A 690 27.02 -0.56 -4.60
C LEU A 690 26.16 -1.29 -3.56
N TYR A 691 26.14 -2.62 -3.58
CA TYR A 691 25.12 -3.42 -2.88
C TYR A 691 25.66 -4.53 -1.98
N SER A 692 26.98 -4.70 -1.86
CA SER A 692 27.53 -5.66 -0.90
C SER A 692 27.16 -5.25 0.52
N SER A 693 26.50 -6.15 1.25
CA SER A 693 26.55 -6.17 2.71
C SER A 693 27.96 -6.55 3.12
N ASN A 694 28.48 -5.97 4.20
CA ASN A 694 29.82 -6.27 4.73
C ASN A 694 30.00 -7.79 4.87
N VAL A 695 30.70 -8.42 3.94
CA VAL A 695 31.02 -9.85 3.99
C VAL A 695 32.28 -9.97 4.84
N ASP A 696 32.11 -10.17 6.15
CA ASP A 696 33.22 -10.53 7.02
C ASP A 696 33.62 -11.97 6.74
N CYS A 697 34.75 -12.13 6.04
CA CYS A 697 35.42 -13.42 5.92
C CYS A 697 36.56 -13.49 6.93
N LYS A 698 36.93 -14.71 7.37
CA LYS A 698 37.99 -14.94 8.36
C LYS A 698 39.33 -14.26 8.02
N ALA A 699 39.61 -14.06 6.73
CA ALA A 699 40.81 -13.35 6.28
C ALA A 699 40.75 -11.83 6.49
N MET A 700 39.55 -11.23 6.41
CA MET A 700 39.34 -9.80 6.66
C MET A 700 39.31 -9.50 8.16
N GLU A 701 38.70 -10.37 8.96
CA GLU A 701 38.73 -10.28 10.43
C GLU A 701 40.17 -10.35 10.94
N TYR A 702 40.93 -11.37 10.52
CA TYR A 702 42.36 -11.49 10.80
C TYR A 702 43.18 -10.26 10.34
N GLY A 703 42.80 -9.67 9.21
CA GLY A 703 43.41 -8.44 8.70
C GLY A 703 43.25 -7.28 9.67
N ARG A 704 42.01 -7.00 10.11
CA ARG A 704 41.70 -5.88 11.01
C ARG A 704 42.27 -6.08 12.42
N GLU A 705 42.25 -7.30 12.94
CA GLU A 705 42.80 -7.61 14.27
C GLU A 705 44.30 -7.31 14.36
N HIS A 706 45.04 -7.61 13.29
CA HIS A 706 46.51 -7.50 13.28
C HIS A 706 47.04 -6.29 12.52
N GLU A 707 46.18 -5.42 12.00
CA GLU A 707 46.59 -4.22 11.24
C GLU A 707 47.43 -3.28 12.11
N GLN A 708 47.01 -3.05 13.35
CA GLN A 708 47.71 -2.18 14.28
C GLN A 708 49.06 -2.77 14.73
N GLU A 709 49.14 -4.09 14.97
CA GLU A 709 50.40 -4.77 15.29
C GLU A 709 51.38 -4.68 14.11
N ALA A 710 50.88 -4.92 12.89
CA ALA A 710 51.68 -4.81 11.67
C ALA A 710 52.20 -3.39 11.45
N LYS A 711 51.37 -2.38 11.73
CA LYS A 711 51.75 -0.96 11.65
C LYS A 711 52.85 -0.61 12.65
N LEU A 712 52.70 -0.95 13.93
CA LEU A 712 53.70 -0.70 14.97
C LEU A 712 55.04 -1.38 14.67
N GLN A 713 55.00 -2.63 14.18
CA GLN A 713 56.21 -3.33 13.77
C GLN A 713 56.87 -2.67 12.55
N LEU A 714 56.09 -2.19 11.58
CA LEU A 714 56.60 -1.46 10.43
C LEU A 714 57.23 -0.12 10.83
N GLU A 715 56.62 0.64 11.75
CA GLU A 715 57.18 1.87 12.32
C GLU A 715 58.54 1.62 12.97
N THR A 716 58.64 0.54 13.74
CA THR A 716 59.89 0.14 14.42
C THR A 716 60.99 -0.23 13.41
N VAL A 717 60.64 -0.97 12.35
CA VAL A 717 61.60 -1.41 11.32
C VAL A 717 62.06 -0.25 10.44
N LEU A 718 61.18 0.70 10.13
CA LEU A 718 61.49 1.86 9.29
C LEU A 718 62.07 3.04 10.09
N GLY A 719 61.90 3.07 11.41
CA GLY A 719 62.32 4.19 12.26
C GLY A 719 61.51 5.47 12.02
N VAL A 720 60.25 5.35 11.56
CA VAL A 720 59.37 6.48 11.20
C VAL A 720 57.98 6.32 11.81
N SER A 721 57.29 7.43 12.04
CA SER A 721 55.88 7.43 12.47
C SER A 721 54.93 7.42 11.28
N ILE A 722 53.90 6.58 11.33
CA ILE A 722 52.86 6.41 10.31
C ILE A 722 51.55 6.99 10.84
N SER A 723 51.11 8.12 10.28
CA SER A 723 49.82 8.73 10.64
C SER A 723 48.65 8.02 9.99
N GLU A 724 47.50 7.99 10.68
CA GLU A 724 46.23 7.55 10.09
C GLU A 724 45.71 8.55 9.07
N CYS A 725 44.85 8.09 8.16
CA CYS A 725 44.22 8.94 7.15
C CYS A 725 42.85 8.42 6.73
N GLY A 726 42.04 9.33 6.17
CA GLY A 726 40.71 9.03 5.68
C GLY A 726 40.62 8.81 4.18
N LEU A 727 39.46 9.14 3.61
CA LEU A 727 39.18 9.02 2.19
C LEU A 727 39.72 10.23 1.42
N PHE A 728 40.63 9.96 0.48
CA PHE A 728 41.06 10.92 -0.53
C PHE A 728 40.21 10.81 -1.79
N ILE A 729 39.88 11.96 -2.36
CA ILE A 729 39.15 12.09 -3.63
C ILE A 729 40.08 12.79 -4.63
N ASP A 730 40.13 12.27 -5.85
CA ASP A 730 40.98 12.79 -6.91
C ASP A 730 40.53 14.18 -7.37
N THR A 731 41.47 15.10 -7.55
CA THR A 731 41.19 16.49 -7.93
C THR A 731 40.80 16.68 -9.39
N LYS A 732 41.17 15.76 -10.28
CA LYS A 732 40.89 15.87 -11.72
C LYS A 732 39.73 14.96 -12.11
N ASN A 733 39.70 13.77 -11.53
CA ASN A 733 38.78 12.69 -11.86
C ASN A 733 37.91 12.36 -10.64
N HIS A 734 36.94 13.22 -10.36
CA HIS A 734 36.15 13.23 -9.10
C HIS A 734 35.41 11.93 -8.77
N PHE A 735 35.33 10.97 -9.69
CA PHE A 735 34.76 9.64 -9.47
C PHE A 735 35.76 8.62 -8.91
N LEU A 736 37.03 8.99 -8.69
CA LEU A 736 38.08 8.15 -8.14
C LEU A 736 38.37 8.51 -6.68
N GLY A 737 38.54 7.49 -5.85
CA GLY A 737 38.90 7.66 -4.45
C GLY A 737 39.89 6.62 -3.94
N ALA A 738 40.56 6.95 -2.83
CA ALA A 738 41.56 6.09 -2.21
C ALA A 738 41.57 6.27 -0.69
N THR A 739 41.86 5.18 0.02
CA THR A 739 42.10 5.20 1.47
C THR A 739 43.34 4.34 1.69
N PRO A 740 44.51 4.92 1.92
CA PRO A 740 45.70 4.20 2.38
C PRO A 740 45.55 3.72 3.83
N ASP A 741 46.34 2.72 4.22
CA ASP A 741 46.38 2.21 5.60
C ASP A 741 47.20 3.15 6.52
N GLY A 742 48.05 4.00 5.94
CA GLY A 742 48.73 5.07 6.65
C GLY A 742 49.56 5.99 5.76
N LEU A 743 50.06 7.09 6.34
CA LEU A 743 50.87 8.09 5.65
C LEU A 743 52.18 8.34 6.42
N ILE A 744 53.27 8.53 5.68
CA ILE A 744 54.57 8.93 6.22
C ILE A 744 54.92 10.29 5.60
N GLY A 745 54.96 11.33 6.44
CA GLY A 745 55.18 12.71 5.99
C GLY A 745 54.21 13.13 4.88
N ASN A 746 54.71 13.89 3.90
CA ASN A 746 53.90 14.40 2.79
C ASN A 746 54.02 13.61 1.49
N ASP A 747 55.01 12.71 1.38
CA ASP A 747 55.37 12.10 0.09
C ASP A 747 55.20 10.57 0.01
N THR A 748 55.00 9.91 1.16
CA THR A 748 54.94 8.45 1.23
C THR A 748 53.62 7.95 1.81
N LEU A 749 53.01 6.92 1.21
CA LEU A 749 51.84 6.21 1.74
C LEU A 749 52.19 4.77 2.11
N VAL A 750 51.34 4.14 2.93
CA VAL A 750 51.54 2.78 3.44
C VAL A 750 50.29 1.94 3.17
N GLU A 751 50.50 0.72 2.69
CA GLU A 751 49.50 -0.32 2.49
C GLU A 751 49.98 -1.61 3.18
N ILE A 752 49.23 -2.11 4.15
CA ILE A 752 49.57 -3.25 4.98
C ILE A 752 48.66 -4.43 4.61
N LYS A 753 49.25 -5.63 4.51
CA LYS A 753 48.53 -6.88 4.20
C LYS A 753 48.90 -7.96 5.21
N CYS A 754 47.89 -8.49 5.90
CA CYS A 754 48.03 -9.59 6.86
C CYS A 754 47.37 -10.88 6.31
N PRO A 755 48.06 -11.67 5.47
CA PRO A 755 47.48 -12.88 4.88
C PRO A 755 47.35 -14.02 5.90
N ILE A 756 46.12 -14.40 6.25
CA ILE A 756 45.83 -15.53 7.16
C ILE A 756 46.49 -16.86 6.71
N SER A 757 46.59 -17.09 5.40
CA SER A 757 47.19 -18.32 4.83
C SER A 757 48.70 -18.44 5.10
N ALA A 758 49.37 -17.32 5.38
CA ALA A 758 50.79 -17.26 5.71
C ALA A 758 51.05 -16.84 7.17
N ALA A 759 50.01 -16.80 8.02
CA ALA A 759 50.10 -16.31 9.40
C ALA A 759 51.25 -16.92 10.22
N ASN A 760 51.50 -18.22 10.07
CA ASN A 760 52.45 -18.98 10.90
C ASN A 760 53.80 -19.24 10.21
N ILE A 761 54.07 -18.64 9.05
CA ILE A 761 55.32 -18.78 8.29
C ILE A 761 55.95 -17.40 8.07
N THR A 762 57.25 -17.33 7.76
CA THR A 762 57.87 -16.04 7.40
C THR A 762 57.32 -15.54 6.06
N PRO A 763 57.29 -14.21 5.81
CA PRO A 763 56.86 -13.67 4.52
C PRO A 763 57.63 -14.27 3.32
N GLU A 764 58.93 -14.51 3.47
CA GLU A 764 59.80 -15.14 2.46
C GLU A 764 59.33 -16.56 2.13
N GLU A 765 58.97 -17.34 3.15
CA GLU A 765 58.44 -18.69 2.96
C GLU A 765 57.02 -18.67 2.36
N GLY A 766 56.22 -17.66 2.72
CA GLY A 766 54.93 -17.39 2.10
C GLY A 766 55.03 -17.11 0.60
N ILE A 767 56.09 -16.44 0.15
CA ILE A 767 56.37 -16.23 -1.28
C ILE A 767 56.76 -17.55 -1.95
N ARG A 768 57.65 -18.35 -1.34
CA ARG A 768 58.07 -19.66 -1.89
C ARG A 768 56.89 -20.62 -2.07
N GLN A 769 55.98 -20.65 -1.09
CA GLN A 769 54.77 -21.47 -1.11
C GLN A 769 53.62 -20.86 -1.94
N ARG A 770 53.85 -19.73 -2.64
CA ARG A 770 52.84 -18.98 -3.41
C ARG A 770 51.61 -18.55 -2.61
N LYS A 771 51.74 -18.43 -1.29
CA LYS A 771 50.73 -17.84 -0.40
C LYS A 771 50.75 -16.32 -0.44
N ILE A 772 51.90 -15.73 -0.80
CA ILE A 772 52.10 -14.31 -1.10
C ILE A 772 52.52 -14.19 -2.56
N THR A 773 51.68 -13.57 -3.39
CA THR A 773 51.80 -13.61 -4.87
C THR A 773 52.24 -12.30 -5.50
N LEU A 774 52.57 -11.28 -4.69
CA LEU A 774 53.01 -9.98 -5.19
C LEU A 774 54.40 -10.05 -5.84
N TRP A 775 55.33 -10.84 -5.29
CA TRP A 775 56.66 -11.05 -5.88
C TRP A 775 56.64 -12.24 -6.87
N LYS A 776 57.35 -12.12 -7.99
CA LYS A 776 57.49 -13.19 -9.00
C LYS A 776 58.63 -14.16 -8.64
N LYS A 777 58.68 -15.34 -9.29
CA LYS A 777 59.79 -16.31 -9.21
C LYS A 777 60.41 -16.49 -10.61
N ASN A 778 61.75 -16.35 -10.81
CA ASN A 778 62.42 -16.82 -12.06
C ASN A 778 62.83 -18.26 -11.82
N LYS A 779 62.95 -18.99 -12.91
CA LYS A 779 63.49 -20.35 -12.91
C LYS A 779 65.03 -20.40 -12.83
N VAL A 780 65.74 -19.26 -12.88
CA VAL A 780 67.23 -19.22 -12.98
C VAL A 780 67.91 -18.35 -11.90
N LYS A 781 67.18 -17.47 -11.22
CA LYS A 781 67.64 -16.70 -10.05
C LYS A 781 66.49 -16.69 -9.04
N ASP A 782 66.76 -16.75 -7.74
CA ASP A 782 65.77 -16.60 -6.64
C ASP A 782 65.05 -15.23 -6.70
N ILE A 783 64.14 -14.98 -7.68
CA ILE A 783 63.65 -13.62 -8.01
C ILE A 783 63.10 -12.82 -6.83
N ILE A 784 63.45 -11.52 -6.90
CA ILE A 784 63.04 -10.40 -6.08
C ILE A 784 62.45 -9.28 -6.98
N GLU A 785 61.43 -9.55 -7.81
CA GLU A 785 60.78 -8.53 -8.67
C GLU A 785 59.27 -8.48 -8.44
N ILE A 786 58.73 -7.27 -8.33
CA ILE A 786 57.31 -7.00 -8.10
C ILE A 786 56.51 -7.36 -9.35
N ASN A 787 55.39 -8.06 -9.15
CA ASN A 787 54.42 -8.29 -10.19
C ASN A 787 53.57 -7.04 -10.46
N THR A 788 53.96 -6.25 -11.47
CA THR A 788 53.23 -5.07 -11.93
C THR A 788 51.79 -5.36 -12.40
N HIS A 789 51.46 -6.62 -12.69
CA HIS A 789 50.11 -7.05 -13.07
C HIS A 789 49.27 -7.56 -11.89
N HIS A 790 49.76 -7.40 -10.66
CA HIS A 790 49.06 -7.84 -9.46
C HIS A 790 48.02 -6.82 -8.98
N LYS A 791 46.91 -7.30 -8.42
CA LYS A 791 45.80 -6.45 -7.93
C LYS A 791 46.24 -5.35 -6.95
N TYR A 792 47.20 -5.64 -6.07
CA TYR A 792 47.70 -4.66 -5.09
C TYR A 792 48.69 -3.66 -5.70
N TYR A 793 49.37 -4.00 -6.80
CA TYR A 793 50.18 -3.03 -7.52
C TYR A 793 49.28 -1.96 -8.17
N TYR A 794 48.17 -2.37 -8.80
CA TYR A 794 47.15 -1.45 -9.29
C TYR A 794 46.51 -0.62 -8.16
N GLN A 795 46.30 -1.22 -6.98
CA GLN A 795 45.78 -0.48 -5.83
C GLN A 795 46.73 0.63 -5.39
N ILE A 796 48.03 0.35 -5.28
CA ILE A 796 49.03 1.33 -4.82
C ILE A 796 49.28 2.42 -5.85
N GLN A 797 49.44 2.08 -7.13
CA GLN A 797 49.54 3.09 -8.19
C GLN A 797 48.30 3.99 -8.20
N GLY A 798 47.11 3.43 -7.94
CA GLY A 798 45.88 4.18 -7.76
C GLY A 798 45.88 5.10 -6.54
N GLN A 799 46.33 4.61 -5.38
CA GLN A 799 46.46 5.43 -4.18
C GLN A 799 47.46 6.58 -4.39
N LEU A 800 48.61 6.33 -5.03
CA LEU A 800 49.62 7.34 -5.33
C LEU A 800 49.08 8.45 -6.25
N HIS A 801 48.31 8.07 -7.28
CA HIS A 801 47.69 9.04 -8.18
C HIS A 801 46.65 9.90 -7.45
N VAL A 802 45.70 9.27 -6.75
CA VAL A 802 44.60 9.96 -6.06
C VAL A 802 45.09 10.87 -4.93
N THR A 803 46.11 10.43 -4.19
CA THR A 803 46.68 11.21 -3.06
C THR A 803 47.72 12.25 -3.51
N GLY A 804 48.26 12.12 -4.72
CA GLY A 804 49.31 13.01 -5.24
C GLY A 804 50.71 12.75 -4.67
N ARG A 805 50.97 11.57 -4.10
CA ARG A 805 52.23 11.20 -3.44
C ARG A 805 53.21 10.48 -4.37
N THR A 806 54.52 10.55 -4.10
CA THR A 806 55.55 9.98 -4.99
C THR A 806 55.88 8.52 -4.68
N PHE A 807 55.80 8.11 -3.40
CA PHE A 807 56.21 6.76 -2.96
C PHE A 807 55.12 6.04 -2.16
N GLY A 808 55.01 4.73 -2.34
CA GLY A 808 54.08 3.87 -1.61
C GLY A 808 54.80 2.64 -1.08
N ILE A 809 54.69 2.38 0.22
CA ILE A 809 55.24 1.20 0.87
C ILE A 809 54.15 0.14 0.97
N ILE A 810 54.40 -1.05 0.40
CA ILE A 810 53.55 -2.22 0.62
C ILE A 810 54.23 -3.16 1.61
N ALA A 811 53.55 -3.47 2.71
CA ALA A 811 54.06 -4.36 3.74
C ALA A 811 53.18 -5.61 3.86
N TYR A 812 53.84 -6.77 3.94
CA TYR A 812 53.21 -8.04 4.27
C TYR A 812 53.67 -8.50 5.64
N TRP A 813 52.70 -8.64 6.55
CA TRP A 813 52.94 -9.03 7.93
C TRP A 813 52.45 -10.46 8.21
N THR A 814 53.29 -11.21 8.93
CA THR A 814 52.94 -12.51 9.52
C THR A 814 53.40 -12.56 10.98
N LYS A 815 52.95 -13.55 11.75
CA LYS A 815 53.40 -13.72 13.16
C LYS A 815 54.89 -14.03 13.29
N LYS A 816 55.59 -14.24 12.18
CA LYS A 816 57.02 -14.60 12.12
C LYS A 816 57.90 -13.49 11.55
N GLY A 817 57.34 -12.37 11.10
CA GLY A 817 58.09 -11.24 10.57
C GLY A 817 57.31 -10.37 9.58
N ILE A 818 57.95 -9.29 9.13
CA ILE A 818 57.39 -8.35 8.16
C ILE A 818 58.33 -8.20 6.96
N LYS A 819 57.77 -8.18 5.75
CA LYS A 819 58.49 -7.87 4.52
C LYS A 819 57.80 -6.71 3.83
N TYR A 820 58.56 -5.69 3.43
CA TYR A 820 58.02 -4.54 2.73
C TYR A 820 58.82 -4.20 1.47
N GLU A 821 58.23 -3.39 0.60
CA GLU A 821 58.81 -2.93 -0.65
C GLU A 821 58.32 -1.51 -0.96
N THR A 822 59.20 -0.66 -1.50
CA THR A 822 58.86 0.71 -1.88
C THR A 822 58.55 0.78 -3.37
N ILE A 823 57.35 1.23 -3.71
CA ILE A 823 56.86 1.41 -5.08
C ILE A 823 56.85 2.90 -5.39
N LYS A 824 57.51 3.29 -6.48
CA LYS A 824 57.46 4.66 -7.01
C LYS A 824 56.21 4.83 -7.88
N LYS A 825 55.62 6.03 -7.83
CA LYS A 825 54.52 6.44 -8.70
C LYS A 825 54.95 6.38 -10.18
N ASP A 826 54.12 5.75 -11.00
CA ASP A 826 54.35 5.57 -12.44
C ASP A 826 53.17 6.17 -13.22
N ASP A 827 53.33 7.45 -13.61
CA ASP A 827 52.32 8.18 -14.36
C ASP A 827 52.11 7.61 -15.78
N GLN A 828 53.16 7.09 -16.41
CA GLN A 828 53.05 6.49 -17.74
C GLN A 828 52.22 5.20 -17.70
N PHE A 829 52.42 4.36 -16.68
CA PHE A 829 51.58 3.18 -16.46
C PHE A 829 50.13 3.55 -16.11
N TRP A 830 49.93 4.59 -15.31
CA TRP A 830 48.59 5.07 -14.98
C TRP A 830 47.81 5.49 -16.22
N GLU A 831 48.38 6.38 -17.04
CA GLU A 831 47.73 6.94 -18.22
C GLU A 831 47.46 5.88 -19.29
N ASN A 832 48.39 4.95 -19.51
CA ASN A 832 48.28 3.97 -20.60
C ASN A 832 47.51 2.70 -20.20
N ASN A 833 47.61 2.24 -18.95
CA ASN A 833 47.13 0.91 -18.56
C ASN A 833 45.95 0.93 -17.58
N MET A 834 45.81 2.00 -16.78
CA MET A 834 44.81 2.05 -15.70
C MET A 834 43.64 2.97 -16.01
N PHE A 835 43.92 4.26 -16.22
CA PHE A 835 42.89 5.31 -16.28
C PHE A 835 41.83 5.08 -17.38
N PRO A 836 42.17 4.75 -18.63
CA PRO A 836 41.18 4.56 -19.70
C PRO A 836 40.13 3.48 -19.36
N LYS A 837 40.58 2.40 -18.70
CA LYS A 837 39.69 1.30 -18.27
C LYS A 837 38.79 1.71 -17.11
N LEU A 838 39.32 2.46 -16.14
CA LEU A 838 38.55 2.98 -15.01
C LEU A 838 37.48 3.98 -15.46
N GLN A 839 37.83 4.89 -16.36
CA GLN A 839 36.91 5.89 -16.92
C GLN A 839 35.79 5.22 -17.73
N THR A 840 36.14 4.24 -18.57
CA THR A 840 35.17 3.47 -19.36
C THR A 840 34.21 2.71 -18.45
N PHE A 841 34.72 2.06 -17.40
CA PHE A 841 33.89 1.33 -16.43
C PHE A 841 32.96 2.27 -15.65
N PHE A 842 33.46 3.42 -15.18
CA PHE A 842 32.63 4.40 -14.49
C PHE A 842 31.45 4.83 -15.37
N SER A 843 31.74 5.29 -16.58
CA SER A 843 30.76 5.92 -17.47
C SER A 843 29.71 4.94 -17.98
N ASN A 844 30.12 3.70 -18.28
CA ASN A 844 29.28 2.73 -18.98
C ASN A 844 28.71 1.61 -18.08
N CYS A 845 29.25 1.41 -16.87
CA CYS A 845 28.82 0.35 -15.97
C CYS A 845 28.31 0.89 -14.63
N LEU A 846 29.08 1.73 -13.94
CA LEU A 846 28.73 2.19 -12.60
C LEU A 846 27.71 3.33 -12.62
N LEU A 847 27.94 4.36 -13.44
CA LEU A 847 27.10 5.55 -13.54
C LEU A 847 25.65 5.22 -13.93
N PRO A 848 25.36 4.33 -14.89
CA PRO A 848 23.97 3.96 -15.20
C PRO A 848 23.22 3.32 -14.02
N GLU A 849 23.92 2.56 -13.17
CA GLU A 849 23.33 1.94 -11.99
C GLU A 849 23.18 2.93 -10.82
N LEU A 850 24.04 3.96 -10.74
CA LEU A 850 23.88 5.08 -9.81
C LEU A 850 22.69 5.98 -10.18
N VAL A 851 22.47 6.23 -11.48
CA VAL A 851 21.37 7.08 -11.99
C VAL A 851 20.02 6.37 -11.92
N ASP A 852 19.93 5.15 -12.45
CA ASP A 852 18.66 4.40 -12.48
C ASP A 852 18.88 2.94 -12.00
N PRO A 853 18.94 2.70 -10.67
CA PRO A 853 19.33 1.42 -10.11
C PRO A 853 18.35 0.31 -10.50
N ARG A 854 18.82 -0.69 -11.26
CA ARG A 854 18.03 -1.86 -11.65
C ARG A 854 18.04 -2.95 -10.58
N HIS A 855 19.11 -3.05 -9.80
CA HIS A 855 19.26 -4.09 -8.78
C HIS A 855 18.18 -3.98 -7.69
N SER A 856 17.88 -2.77 -7.23
CA SER A 856 16.82 -2.49 -6.24
C SER A 856 15.41 -2.78 -6.77
N ARG A 857 15.25 -2.88 -8.10
CA ARG A 857 14.01 -3.25 -8.80
C ARG A 857 13.98 -4.73 -9.21
N SER A 858 14.93 -5.54 -8.75
CA SER A 858 15.05 -6.97 -9.14
C SER A 858 15.19 -7.19 -10.65
N MET A 859 15.85 -6.26 -11.34
CA MET A 859 16.24 -6.36 -12.74
C MET A 859 17.75 -6.59 -12.87
N PRO A 860 18.23 -7.22 -13.96
CA PRO A 860 19.67 -7.36 -14.21
C PRO A 860 20.33 -5.99 -14.42
N ILE A 861 21.51 -5.81 -13.82
CA ILE A 861 22.35 -4.62 -13.99
C ILE A 861 22.72 -4.47 -15.47
N ARG A 862 22.77 -3.23 -15.96
CA ARG A 862 23.07 -2.92 -17.36
C ARG A 862 24.50 -3.32 -17.72
N ASN A 863 24.65 -4.22 -18.69
CA ASN A 863 25.91 -4.38 -19.39
C ASN A 863 25.97 -3.41 -20.58
N PRO A 864 27.09 -2.72 -20.80
CA PRO A 864 27.29 -1.90 -21.99
C PRO A 864 27.45 -2.75 -23.26
N ASN A 865 27.15 -2.14 -24.41
CA ASN A 865 27.12 -2.81 -25.71
C ASN A 865 28.43 -3.54 -26.04
N TYR A 866 29.59 -2.95 -25.74
CA TYR A 866 30.88 -3.59 -26.02
C TYR A 866 31.07 -4.94 -25.28
N ILE A 867 30.50 -5.10 -24.09
CA ILE A 867 30.53 -6.38 -23.35
C ILE A 867 29.56 -7.37 -23.97
N LEU A 868 28.36 -6.91 -24.36
CA LEU A 868 27.36 -7.76 -25.01
C LEU A 868 27.87 -8.30 -26.35
N GLU A 869 28.52 -7.46 -27.15
CA GLU A 869 29.14 -7.85 -28.42
C GLU A 869 30.29 -8.85 -28.22
N ALA A 870 31.12 -8.65 -27.20
CA ALA A 870 32.20 -9.58 -26.87
C ALA A 870 31.68 -10.95 -26.41
N LYS A 871 30.62 -10.99 -25.59
CA LYS A 871 29.92 -12.22 -25.20
C LYS A 871 29.38 -12.96 -26.42
N GLN A 872 28.70 -12.25 -27.33
CA GLN A 872 28.17 -12.84 -28.57
C GLN A 872 29.28 -13.36 -29.50
N LYS A 873 30.41 -12.66 -29.64
CA LYS A 873 31.56 -13.14 -30.42
C LYS A 873 32.14 -14.43 -29.84
N LYS A 874 32.23 -14.54 -28.51
CA LYS A 874 32.69 -15.75 -27.83
C LYS A 874 31.72 -16.92 -27.99
N GLU A 875 30.41 -16.68 -27.84
CA GLU A 875 29.37 -17.69 -28.08
C GLU A 875 29.42 -18.20 -29.52
N LYS A 876 29.52 -17.31 -30.51
CA LYS A 876 29.69 -17.69 -31.92
C LYS A 876 30.98 -18.48 -32.19
N LYS A 877 32.06 -18.20 -31.44
CA LYS A 877 33.32 -18.95 -31.54
C LYS A 877 33.21 -20.34 -30.88
N MET A 878 32.48 -20.45 -29.76
CA MET A 878 32.20 -21.72 -29.08
C MET A 878 31.20 -22.60 -29.83
N LEU A 879 30.28 -22.03 -30.60
CA LEU A 879 29.35 -22.77 -31.46
C LEU A 879 29.99 -23.23 -32.79
N LYS A 880 31.16 -22.67 -33.15
CA LYS A 880 31.96 -23.07 -34.32
C LYS A 880 33.07 -24.08 -33.98
N LEU A 881 33.38 -24.24 -32.70
CA LEU A 881 34.26 -25.26 -32.12
C LEU A 881 33.40 -26.44 -31.69
#